data_AF-A0A9P1BFN0-F1
#
_entry.id   AF-A0A9P1BFN0-F1
#
_cell.length_a   1.000
_cell.length_b   1.000
_cell.length_c   1.000
_cell.angle_alpha   90.00
_cell.angle_beta   90.00
_cell.angle_gamma   90.00
#
_symmetry.space_group_name_H-M   'P 1'
#
loop_
_entity.id
_entity.type
_entity.pdbx_description
1 polymer ?
#
loop_
_entity_poly.entity_id
_entity_poly.type
_entity_poly.pdbx_seq_one_letter_code
_entity_poly.pdbx_strand_id
1 'polypeptide(L)'
;MRQVFLSGQMVPECDAKISIFDSGFKLGDTVTESTRTFGHRPFKLEQHIERLYRSLKVTRIEPGYSPEELTRISLEVLEANLPLIGDQDDYWIVHNISRGLAVSGADPTRQRSRATVVIYCWPLDLRDWAEYYEQGCHAVTAMSRAVPPQALDARIKNCSRLPYTMAEIEVKLVDPEAQGVILDVDGDVAENKGGNLFAVSGGVLQTPVARNALAGISRETVIELAQELGIAVREMDLAAYDLYTADELFFTSTPYCMMPATRFNGLPVGDGKVGPVTMRLLQAWGSLVGLDIAAQAAEQMERREWKEQPGIHWGMFTLRIPFYHFRFEWPETIQGLVVAGATGMGLIPILVGYLGLSFEVALAVVIVQSFLIASAPLIFGDPYCHGWITPAIPLVLALMGHVIEEPSMDQMRLIQLVTVFTLACAAIFFLAGITGLGRVFVEQIPIPLKAGIIFGAAVAAFHHEFSFGEGTKSYLARAPLSATCAVAICLILMFSVPIARLKHKYRWIAILAGLGLAPGFLVAMIVGSMANEFQFNVEWGIHSPPFAEMYEQLSPLSLGLPSDSEFWSMVLWQVVPLAVIVYIIGFGDIITANELLRSAMPHRPDEKLDINPTRTHFNISIRNALQALAAGPFPVVHGPLWTGVQVVVTERYKDGRKAMDSIFGGIGAYYFWGIPILLFVKPITSFLEPMLPVALSMTILLTGFACGYIGMALPRNNVERGVAMSTGMVLVLFGAWQGLLVGVVMTLVLTGWPFIPSSDHEEVVLD
;
A
#
# COMPACT_ATOMS: atom_id res chain seq x y z
N MET A 1 -4.04 18.91 20.51
CA MET A 1 -5.35 18.69 19.87
C MET A 1 -5.97 20.05 19.61
N ARG A 2 -6.65 20.24 18.47
CA ARG A 2 -7.22 21.54 18.09
C ARG A 2 -8.26 22.02 19.09
N GLN A 3 -8.30 23.34 19.30
CA GLN A 3 -9.27 24.02 20.14
C GLN A 3 -10.30 24.75 19.28
N VAL A 4 -11.56 24.72 19.72
CA VAL A 4 -12.71 25.32 19.04
C VAL A 4 -13.44 26.21 20.05
N PHE A 5 -13.83 27.41 19.64
CA PHE A 5 -14.74 28.23 20.43
C PHE A 5 -16.19 27.81 20.14
N LEU A 6 -16.93 27.44 21.17
CA LEU A 6 -18.33 27.07 21.10
C LEU A 6 -19.12 27.85 22.17
N SER A 7 -19.87 28.87 21.73
CA SER A 7 -20.82 29.65 22.53
C SER A 7 -20.30 30.08 23.91
N GLY A 8 -19.09 30.66 23.95
CA GLY A 8 -18.48 31.22 25.16
C GLY A 8 -17.42 30.34 25.84
N GLN A 9 -17.14 29.15 25.31
CA GLN A 9 -16.12 28.25 25.87
C GLN A 9 -15.15 27.77 24.79
N MET A 10 -13.88 27.65 25.15
CA MET A 10 -12.90 26.91 24.37
C MET A 10 -12.98 25.44 24.73
N VAL A 11 -13.20 24.59 23.73
CA VAL A 11 -13.32 23.14 23.89
C VAL A 11 -12.37 22.42 22.92
N PRO A 12 -11.86 21.23 23.27
CA PRO A 12 -11.19 20.37 22.31
C PRO A 12 -12.13 20.03 21.14
N GLU A 13 -11.60 19.90 19.94
CA GLU A 13 -12.37 19.60 18.72
C GLU A 13 -13.31 18.39 18.87
N CYS A 14 -12.89 17.32 19.53
CA CYS A 14 -13.71 16.12 19.74
C CYS A 14 -14.95 16.36 20.63
N ASP A 15 -14.95 17.44 21.39
CA ASP A 15 -16.05 17.84 22.29
C ASP A 15 -16.89 18.99 21.74
N ALA A 16 -16.51 19.57 20.59
CA ALA A 16 -17.25 20.62 19.89
C ALA A 16 -18.54 20.04 19.25
N LYS A 17 -19.59 19.86 20.06
CA LYS A 17 -20.87 19.25 19.67
C LYS A 17 -22.01 20.27 19.76
N ILE A 18 -22.83 20.36 18.71
CA ILE A 18 -24.09 21.11 18.72
C ILE A 18 -25.27 20.14 18.82
N SER A 19 -26.43 20.63 19.27
CA SER A 19 -27.64 19.83 19.32
C SER A 19 -28.19 19.54 17.93
N ILE A 20 -28.76 18.36 17.71
CA ILE A 20 -29.55 18.05 16.51
C ILE A 20 -30.79 18.96 16.35
N PHE A 21 -31.17 19.68 17.41
CA PHE A 21 -32.28 20.64 17.39
C PHE A 21 -31.83 22.08 17.09
N ASP A 22 -30.54 22.29 16.85
CA ASP A 22 -30.03 23.57 16.40
C ASP A 22 -30.59 23.90 15.00
N SER A 23 -31.04 25.14 14.82
CA SER A 23 -31.61 25.66 13.58
C SER A 23 -30.64 25.56 12.39
N GLY A 24 -29.34 25.68 12.65
CA GLY A 24 -28.32 25.50 11.61
C GLY A 24 -28.31 24.09 11.04
N PHE A 25 -28.42 23.07 11.91
CA PHE A 25 -28.51 21.67 11.48
C PHE A 25 -29.85 21.36 10.82
N LYS A 26 -30.96 21.82 11.41
CA LYS A 26 -32.31 21.47 10.95
C LYS A 26 -32.70 22.12 9.63
N LEU A 27 -32.33 23.39 9.43
CA LEU A 27 -32.88 24.24 8.38
C LEU A 27 -31.80 24.90 7.50
N GLY A 28 -30.51 24.79 7.87
CA GLY A 28 -29.46 25.58 7.23
C GLY A 28 -29.48 27.07 7.61
N ASP A 29 -30.21 27.45 8.67
CA ASP A 29 -30.32 28.81 9.22
C ASP A 29 -29.02 29.20 9.93
N THR A 30 -27.98 29.48 9.14
CA THR A 30 -26.63 29.75 9.62
C THR A 30 -25.95 30.76 8.71
N VAL A 31 -25.38 31.79 9.31
CA VAL A 31 -24.46 32.73 8.68
C VAL A 31 -23.04 32.24 8.92
N THR A 32 -22.19 32.32 7.89
CA THR A 32 -20.80 31.90 7.99
C THR A 32 -19.87 32.97 7.45
N GLU A 33 -18.66 33.01 7.98
CA GLU A 33 -17.57 33.80 7.44
C GLU A 33 -16.27 33.04 7.55
N SER A 34 -15.31 33.37 6.68
CA SER A 34 -14.00 32.75 6.76
C SER A 34 -12.87 33.62 6.21
N THR A 35 -11.78 33.68 6.98
CA THR A 35 -10.53 34.36 6.65
C THR A 35 -9.36 33.37 6.70
N ARG A 36 -8.26 33.64 6.00
CA ARG A 36 -7.03 32.85 6.11
C ARG A 36 -5.92 33.69 6.74
N THR A 37 -4.92 33.02 7.29
CA THR A 37 -3.66 33.65 7.65
C THR A 37 -2.68 33.66 6.47
N PHE A 38 -1.73 34.58 6.53
CA PHE A 38 -0.45 34.52 5.82
C PHE A 38 0.65 34.75 6.85
N GLY A 39 1.59 33.81 6.95
CA GLY A 39 2.63 33.88 7.99
C GLY A 39 2.01 34.01 9.39
N HIS A 40 0.94 33.24 9.64
CA HIS A 40 0.18 33.21 10.90
C HIS A 40 -0.58 34.50 11.25
N ARG A 41 -0.65 35.48 10.34
CA ARG A 41 -1.42 36.72 10.54
C ARG A 41 -2.72 36.70 9.72
N PRO A 42 -3.90 36.86 10.34
CA PRO A 42 -5.17 36.93 9.61
C PRO A 42 -5.17 38.07 8.58
N PHE A 43 -5.60 37.78 7.35
CA PHE A 43 -5.73 38.78 6.31
C PHE A 43 -7.13 39.39 6.30
N LYS A 44 -7.20 40.72 6.40
CA LYS A 44 -8.45 41.50 6.36
C LYS A 44 -9.53 40.97 7.32
N LEU A 45 -9.15 40.52 8.52
CA LEU A 45 -10.07 39.92 9.49
C LEU A 45 -11.21 40.88 9.87
N GLU A 46 -10.91 42.16 10.07
CA GLU A 46 -11.93 43.17 10.40
C GLU A 46 -12.98 43.30 9.29
N GLN A 47 -12.56 43.32 8.02
CA GLN A 47 -13.48 43.39 6.87
C GLN A 47 -14.35 42.14 6.76
N HIS A 48 -13.78 40.96 7.03
CA HIS A 48 -14.54 39.72 7.12
C HIS A 48 -15.59 39.80 8.24
N ILE A 49 -15.21 40.22 9.44
CA ILE A 49 -16.15 40.39 10.56
C ILE A 49 -17.23 41.44 10.21
N GLU A 50 -16.89 42.55 9.57
CA GLU A 50 -17.89 43.54 9.14
C GLU A 50 -18.92 42.91 8.19
N ARG A 51 -18.48 42.13 7.21
CA ARG A 51 -19.37 41.40 6.29
C ARG A 51 -20.23 40.35 7.01
N LEU A 52 -19.67 39.67 8.00
CA LEU A 52 -20.40 38.75 8.87
C LEU A 52 -21.56 39.49 9.57
N TYR A 53 -21.32 40.67 10.14
CA TYR A 53 -22.36 41.47 10.80
C TYR A 53 -23.40 42.03 9.83
N ARG A 54 -23.02 42.38 8.59
CA ARG A 54 -23.99 42.72 7.54
C ARG A 54 -24.91 41.54 7.23
N SER A 55 -24.37 40.32 7.15
CA SER A 55 -25.16 39.09 6.93
C SER A 55 -26.08 38.79 8.12
N LEU A 56 -25.57 38.86 9.35
CA LEU A 56 -26.33 38.67 10.60
C LEU A 56 -27.48 39.68 10.74
N LYS A 57 -27.26 40.94 10.33
CA LYS A 57 -28.30 41.98 10.35
C LYS A 57 -29.48 41.62 9.44
N VAL A 58 -29.21 41.14 8.22
CA VAL A 58 -30.28 40.76 7.27
C VAL A 58 -31.01 39.49 7.73
N THR A 59 -30.30 38.52 8.31
CA THR A 59 -30.89 37.28 8.83
C THR A 59 -31.52 37.43 10.23
N ARG A 60 -31.36 38.59 10.86
CA ARG A 60 -31.86 38.92 12.20
C ARG A 60 -31.37 37.92 13.26
N ILE A 61 -30.10 37.52 13.15
CA ILE A 61 -29.44 36.65 14.13
C ILE A 61 -28.56 37.53 15.02
N GLU A 62 -28.80 37.50 16.32
CA GLU A 62 -27.99 38.21 17.30
C GLU A 62 -26.94 37.27 17.90
N PRO A 63 -25.64 37.45 17.59
CA PRO A 63 -24.59 36.54 18.05
C PRO A 63 -24.29 36.67 19.56
N GLY A 64 -24.69 37.78 20.20
CA GLY A 64 -24.40 38.05 21.61
C GLY A 64 -22.99 38.57 21.88
N TYR A 65 -22.26 38.96 20.83
CA TYR A 65 -20.94 39.58 20.88
C TYR A 65 -20.95 40.86 20.04
N SER A 66 -20.05 41.80 20.32
CA SER A 66 -19.76 42.93 19.42
C SER A 66 -18.76 42.51 18.31
N PRO A 67 -18.64 43.27 17.21
CA PRO A 67 -17.60 43.03 16.20
C PRO A 67 -16.19 42.97 16.79
N GLU A 68 -15.88 43.83 17.74
CA GLU A 68 -14.58 43.90 18.41
C GLU A 68 -14.35 42.68 19.30
N GLU A 69 -15.37 42.25 20.06
CA GLU A 69 -15.29 41.04 20.89
C GLU A 69 -15.10 39.79 20.02
N LEU A 70 -15.83 39.67 18.92
CA LEU A 70 -15.73 38.51 18.03
C LEU A 70 -14.38 38.48 17.31
N THR A 71 -13.82 39.65 16.97
CA THR A 71 -12.46 39.77 16.45
C THR A 71 -11.44 39.27 17.46
N ARG A 72 -11.52 39.73 18.73
CA ARG A 72 -10.64 39.27 19.81
C ARG A 72 -10.75 37.75 20.01
N ILE A 73 -11.96 37.21 20.10
CA ILE A 73 -12.18 35.76 20.24
C ILE A 73 -11.56 34.99 19.07
N SER A 74 -11.68 35.50 17.84
CA SER A 74 -11.08 34.87 16.66
C SER A 74 -9.56 34.76 16.77
N LEU A 75 -8.90 35.78 17.32
CA LEU A 75 -7.47 35.78 17.58
C LEU A 75 -7.09 34.82 18.71
N GLU A 76 -7.90 34.74 19.78
CA GLU A 76 -7.70 33.77 20.87
C GLU A 76 -7.80 32.32 20.35
N VAL A 77 -8.76 32.03 19.45
CA VAL A 77 -8.86 30.71 18.80
C VAL A 77 -7.63 30.43 17.95
N LEU A 78 -7.17 31.41 17.16
CA LEU A 78 -5.97 31.25 16.35
C LEU A 78 -4.76 30.93 17.24
N GLU A 79 -4.49 31.76 18.25
CA GLU A 79 -3.35 31.62 19.16
C GLU A 79 -3.33 30.25 19.85
N ALA A 80 -4.49 29.76 20.30
CA ALA A 80 -4.62 28.44 20.91
C ALA A 80 -4.29 27.28 19.95
N ASN A 81 -4.32 27.50 18.64
CA ASN A 81 -4.08 26.49 17.62
C ASN A 81 -2.73 26.63 16.90
N LEU A 82 -2.09 27.81 16.89
CA LEU A 82 -0.80 28.05 16.22
C LEU A 82 0.28 26.97 16.49
N PRO A 83 0.45 26.44 17.72
CA PRO A 83 1.44 25.40 17.99
C PRO A 83 1.22 24.06 17.26
N LEU A 84 0.09 23.88 16.54
CA LEU A 84 -0.28 22.62 15.88
C LEU A 84 0.05 22.60 14.38
N ILE A 85 0.57 23.68 13.80
CA ILE A 85 1.00 23.79 12.40
C ILE A 85 2.47 24.21 12.31
N GLY A 86 3.12 23.97 11.17
CA GLY A 86 4.50 24.39 10.95
C GLY A 86 4.64 25.90 10.71
N ASP A 87 5.87 26.40 10.78
CA ASP A 87 6.19 27.82 10.56
C ASP A 87 5.78 28.34 9.17
N GLN A 88 5.71 27.43 8.18
CA GLN A 88 5.36 27.72 6.78
C GLN A 88 3.91 27.30 6.41
N ASP A 89 3.12 26.93 7.40
CA ASP A 89 1.71 26.58 7.23
C ASP A 89 0.82 27.74 7.68
N ASP A 90 -0.42 27.75 7.21
CA ASP A 90 -1.40 28.76 7.56
C ASP A 90 -2.69 28.13 8.07
N TYR A 91 -3.54 28.95 8.70
CA TYR A 91 -4.87 28.57 9.15
C TYR A 91 -5.96 29.24 8.32
N TRP A 92 -7.04 28.48 8.12
CA TRP A 92 -8.34 28.99 7.76
C TRP A 92 -9.18 29.16 9.04
N ILE A 93 -9.58 30.38 9.35
CA ILE A 93 -10.43 30.72 10.50
C ILE A 93 -11.86 30.82 10.00
N VAL A 94 -12.77 30.03 10.58
CA VAL A 94 -14.15 29.91 10.12
C VAL A 94 -15.11 30.21 11.25
N HIS A 95 -16.07 31.09 10.99
CA HIS A 95 -17.19 31.43 11.86
C HIS A 95 -18.45 30.75 11.34
N ASN A 96 -19.19 30.08 12.21
CA ASN A 96 -20.54 29.59 11.92
C ASN A 96 -21.46 30.02 13.05
N ILE A 97 -22.49 30.81 12.70
CA ILE A 97 -23.42 31.39 13.65
C ILE A 97 -24.83 31.02 13.24
N SER A 98 -25.49 30.19 14.04
CA SER A 98 -26.90 29.83 13.86
C SER A 98 -27.80 30.62 14.79
N ARG A 99 -29.11 30.58 14.55
CA ARG A 99 -30.10 31.21 15.44
C ARG A 99 -30.20 30.52 16.81
N GLY A 100 -29.64 29.32 16.96
CA GLY A 100 -29.69 28.50 18.17
C GLY A 100 -30.72 27.38 18.11
N LEU A 101 -31.16 26.92 19.28
CA LEU A 101 -32.07 25.79 19.44
C LEU A 101 -33.51 26.15 19.09
N ALA A 102 -34.05 25.45 18.09
CA ALA A 102 -35.42 25.64 17.66
C ALA A 102 -36.44 25.21 18.73
N VAL A 103 -37.56 25.93 18.80
CA VAL A 103 -38.75 25.49 19.55
C VAL A 103 -39.52 24.46 18.72
N SER A 104 -40.08 23.42 19.35
CA SER A 104 -40.97 22.49 18.67
C SER A 104 -42.26 23.21 18.25
N GLY A 105 -42.53 23.28 16.95
CA GLY A 105 -43.69 23.99 16.41
C GLY A 105 -43.49 24.42 14.96
N ALA A 106 -44.47 25.13 14.41
CA ALA A 106 -44.50 25.57 13.02
C ALA A 106 -43.72 26.86 12.73
N ASP A 107 -43.41 27.66 13.75
CA ASP A 107 -42.72 28.95 13.60
C ASP A 107 -41.19 28.76 13.70
N PRO A 108 -40.45 28.82 12.58
CA PRO A 108 -39.00 28.61 12.56
C PRO A 108 -38.21 29.77 13.19
N THR A 109 -38.86 30.91 13.45
CA THR A 109 -38.19 32.11 13.98
C THR A 109 -38.05 32.09 15.51
N ARG A 110 -38.82 31.23 16.19
CA ARG A 110 -38.78 31.09 17.65
C ARG A 110 -37.69 30.14 18.11
N GLN A 111 -36.82 30.65 18.97
CA GLN A 111 -35.72 29.89 19.56
C GLN A 111 -35.89 29.80 21.09
N ARG A 112 -35.40 28.69 21.67
CA ARG A 112 -35.34 28.49 23.14
C ARG A 112 -33.97 28.79 23.73
N SER A 113 -32.99 29.14 22.90
CA SER A 113 -31.63 29.54 23.33
C SER A 113 -31.19 30.82 22.62
N ARG A 114 -30.04 31.34 23.04
CA ARG A 114 -29.26 32.32 22.26
C ARG A 114 -28.68 31.66 21.01
N ALA A 115 -28.13 32.48 20.11
CA ALA A 115 -27.39 32.03 18.94
C ALA A 115 -26.26 31.07 19.32
N THR A 116 -26.04 30.06 18.49
CA THR A 116 -24.88 29.16 18.62
C THR A 116 -23.74 29.76 17.81
N VAL A 117 -22.63 30.09 18.47
CA VAL A 117 -21.45 30.70 17.84
C VAL A 117 -20.32 29.69 17.85
N VAL A 118 -19.85 29.30 16.67
CA VAL A 118 -18.74 28.37 16.48
C VAL A 118 -17.62 29.09 15.75
N ILE A 119 -16.41 29.08 16.31
CA ILE A 119 -15.20 29.57 15.65
C ILE A 119 -14.12 28.51 15.75
N TYR A 120 -13.56 28.11 14.62
CA TYR A 120 -12.50 27.11 14.57
C TYR A 120 -11.42 27.48 13.56
N CYS A 121 -10.26 26.83 13.71
CA CYS A 121 -9.15 26.92 12.78
C CYS A 121 -8.95 25.56 12.06
N TRP A 122 -8.81 25.61 10.74
CA TRP A 122 -8.50 24.46 9.91
C TRP A 122 -7.16 24.68 9.22
N PRO A 123 -6.18 23.76 9.33
CA PRO A 123 -4.92 23.91 8.60
C PRO A 123 -5.19 24.13 7.11
N LEU A 124 -4.61 25.18 6.54
CA LEU A 124 -4.83 25.55 5.15
C LEU A 124 -4.04 24.61 4.24
N ASP A 125 -4.78 23.74 3.56
CA ASP A 125 -4.25 22.77 2.60
C ASP A 125 -4.53 23.26 1.18
N LEU A 126 -3.48 23.66 0.45
CA LEU A 126 -3.56 24.21 -0.89
C LEU A 126 -3.33 23.18 -2.01
N ARG A 127 -3.10 21.92 -1.65
CA ARG A 127 -2.61 20.88 -2.57
C ARG A 127 -3.56 20.61 -3.73
N ASP A 128 -4.87 20.60 -3.46
CA ASP A 128 -5.91 20.38 -4.48
C ASP A 128 -5.99 21.52 -5.52
N TRP A 129 -5.27 22.64 -5.32
CA TRP A 129 -5.20 23.77 -6.26
C TRP A 129 -3.79 24.03 -6.81
N ALA A 130 -2.78 23.31 -6.35
CA ALA A 130 -1.37 23.62 -6.62
C ALA A 130 -1.05 23.63 -8.12
N GLU A 131 -1.49 22.61 -8.86
CA GLU A 131 -1.24 22.48 -10.30
C GLU A 131 -1.93 23.59 -11.12
N TYR A 132 -3.04 24.13 -10.62
CA TYR A 132 -3.81 25.14 -11.34
C TYR A 132 -3.11 26.50 -11.39
N TYR A 133 -2.17 26.79 -10.49
CA TYR A 133 -1.39 28.03 -10.58
C TYR A 133 -0.49 28.06 -11.82
N GLU A 134 0.01 26.90 -12.26
CA GLU A 134 0.89 26.79 -13.43
C GLU A 134 0.10 26.47 -14.70
N GLN A 135 -0.80 25.49 -14.65
CA GLN A 135 -1.47 24.95 -15.83
C GLN A 135 -2.85 25.58 -16.08
N GLY A 136 -3.45 26.17 -15.04
CA GLY A 136 -4.85 26.56 -15.01
C GLY A 136 -5.81 25.38 -14.92
N CYS A 137 -6.96 25.63 -14.30
CA CYS A 137 -8.04 24.64 -14.23
C CYS A 137 -8.92 24.65 -15.48
N HIS A 138 -9.75 23.62 -15.61
CA HIS A 138 -10.84 23.57 -16.58
C HIS A 138 -12.12 24.12 -15.96
N ALA A 139 -12.57 25.30 -16.40
CA ALA A 139 -13.84 25.89 -15.98
C ALA A 139 -15.01 25.25 -16.76
N VAL A 140 -16.06 24.81 -16.06
CA VAL A 140 -17.20 24.14 -16.69
C VAL A 140 -18.50 24.72 -16.16
N THR A 141 -19.45 24.98 -17.06
CA THR A 141 -20.78 25.49 -16.68
C THR A 141 -21.65 24.38 -16.09
N ALA A 142 -22.24 24.65 -14.93
CA ALA A 142 -23.20 23.74 -14.30
C ALA A 142 -24.62 23.86 -14.91
N MET A 143 -25.41 22.79 -14.80
CA MET A 143 -26.84 22.83 -15.14
C MET A 143 -27.63 23.54 -14.04
N SER A 144 -27.30 23.25 -12.79
CA SER A 144 -27.87 23.91 -11.60
C SER A 144 -27.55 25.41 -11.60
N ARG A 145 -28.56 26.23 -11.29
CA ARG A 145 -28.46 27.71 -11.25
C ARG A 145 -28.18 28.24 -9.86
N ALA A 146 -27.58 29.43 -9.79
CA ALA A 146 -27.43 30.18 -8.54
C ALA A 146 -28.80 30.48 -7.94
N VAL A 147 -28.86 30.54 -6.61
CA VAL A 147 -30.11 30.91 -5.91
C VAL A 147 -30.42 32.36 -6.26
N PRO A 148 -31.59 32.66 -6.85
CA PRO A 148 -31.89 34.02 -7.28
C PRO A 148 -31.99 34.96 -6.06
N PRO A 149 -31.52 36.22 -6.15
CA PRO A 149 -31.50 37.14 -5.00
C PRO A 149 -32.86 37.42 -4.38
N GLN A 150 -33.94 37.23 -5.13
CA GLN A 150 -35.33 37.34 -4.66
C GLN A 150 -35.69 36.22 -3.67
N ALA A 151 -34.99 35.08 -3.71
CA ALA A 151 -35.17 33.97 -2.79
C ALA A 151 -34.18 34.04 -1.61
N LEU A 152 -32.90 34.26 -1.91
CA LEU A 152 -31.85 34.45 -0.90
C LEU A 152 -30.76 35.35 -1.50
N ASP A 153 -30.60 36.55 -0.95
CA ASP A 153 -29.62 37.51 -1.44
C ASP A 153 -28.20 36.92 -1.37
N ALA A 154 -27.52 36.82 -2.52
CA ALA A 154 -26.21 36.17 -2.66
C ALA A 154 -25.12 36.83 -1.80
N ARG A 155 -25.32 38.08 -1.38
CA ARG A 155 -24.39 38.80 -0.49
C ARG A 155 -24.43 38.30 0.95
N ILE A 156 -25.43 37.50 1.33
CA ILE A 156 -25.52 36.84 2.63
C ILE A 156 -24.70 35.55 2.58
N LYS A 157 -23.53 35.54 3.23
CA LYS A 157 -22.70 34.34 3.30
C LYS A 157 -23.29 33.35 4.32
N ASN A 158 -23.66 32.16 3.87
CA ASN A 158 -24.44 31.20 4.65
C ASN A 158 -24.06 29.73 4.35
N CYS A 159 -24.53 28.80 5.18
CA CYS A 159 -24.27 27.36 5.05
C CYS A 159 -25.35 26.57 4.29
N SER A 160 -26.37 27.22 3.73
CA SER A 160 -27.39 26.58 2.89
C SER A 160 -26.87 26.36 1.46
N ARG A 161 -26.02 25.34 1.32
CA ARG A 161 -25.13 25.17 0.15
C ARG A 161 -25.51 24.05 -0.81
N LEU A 162 -26.63 23.35 -0.61
CA LEU A 162 -27.05 22.23 -1.46
C LEU A 162 -27.09 22.54 -2.97
N PRO A 163 -27.65 23.68 -3.44
CA PRO A 163 -27.68 23.99 -4.87
C PRO A 163 -26.27 24.07 -5.49
N TYR A 164 -25.32 24.66 -4.75
CA TYR A 164 -23.94 24.80 -5.19
C TYR A 164 -23.17 23.47 -5.14
N THR A 165 -23.48 22.62 -4.17
CA THR A 165 -22.93 21.25 -4.11
C THR A 165 -23.41 20.43 -5.30
N MET A 166 -24.68 20.54 -5.70
CA MET A 166 -25.22 19.88 -6.89
C MET A 166 -24.53 20.39 -8.16
N ALA A 167 -24.38 21.71 -8.31
CA ALA A 167 -23.68 22.32 -9.43
C ALA A 167 -22.25 21.79 -9.57
N GLU A 168 -21.52 21.65 -8.45
CA GLU A 168 -20.18 21.07 -8.47
C GLU A 168 -20.19 19.60 -8.87
N ILE A 169 -21.13 18.79 -8.35
CA ILE A 169 -21.24 17.37 -8.73
C ILE A 169 -21.45 17.22 -10.24
N GLU A 170 -22.31 18.05 -10.85
CA GLU A 170 -22.57 18.06 -12.29
C GLU A 170 -21.31 18.35 -13.10
N VAL A 171 -20.53 19.35 -12.67
CA VAL A 171 -19.26 19.72 -13.30
C VAL A 171 -18.26 18.57 -13.22
N LYS A 172 -18.18 17.90 -12.05
CA LYS A 172 -17.28 16.78 -11.82
C LYS A 172 -17.64 15.52 -12.63
N LEU A 173 -18.86 15.41 -13.15
CA LEU A 173 -19.25 14.36 -14.11
C LEU A 173 -18.68 14.61 -15.51
N VAL A 174 -18.43 15.87 -15.87
CA VAL A 174 -17.79 16.24 -17.14
C VAL A 174 -16.28 16.02 -17.04
N ASP A 175 -15.68 16.48 -15.94
CA ASP A 175 -14.25 16.39 -15.67
C ASP A 175 -14.01 16.43 -14.15
N PRO A 176 -13.44 15.38 -13.53
CA PRO A 176 -13.19 15.31 -12.10
C PRO A 176 -12.30 16.44 -11.54
N GLU A 177 -11.48 17.08 -12.38
CA GLU A 177 -10.59 18.18 -11.98
C GLU A 177 -11.18 19.56 -12.31
N ALA A 178 -12.32 19.63 -13.02
CA ALA A 178 -12.91 20.90 -13.41
C ALA A 178 -13.50 21.71 -12.25
N GLN A 179 -13.58 23.02 -12.44
CA GLN A 179 -14.12 23.99 -11.48
C GLN A 179 -15.42 24.59 -12.02
N GLY A 180 -16.46 24.63 -11.18
CA GLY A 180 -17.79 25.04 -11.63
C GLY A 180 -17.94 26.55 -11.86
N VAL A 181 -18.57 26.89 -12.98
CA VAL A 181 -19.13 28.21 -13.31
C VAL A 181 -20.64 28.10 -13.21
N ILE A 182 -21.24 28.83 -12.27
CA ILE A 182 -22.67 28.80 -12.00
C ILE A 182 -23.29 30.04 -12.64
N LEU A 183 -24.36 29.83 -13.41
CA LEU A 183 -25.14 30.90 -14.01
C LEU A 183 -26.36 31.22 -13.14
N ASP A 184 -26.89 32.42 -13.25
CA ASP A 184 -28.17 32.80 -12.68
C ASP A 184 -29.36 32.29 -13.53
N VAL A 185 -30.56 32.71 -13.14
CA VAL A 185 -31.80 32.31 -13.81
C VAL A 185 -32.02 33.00 -15.16
N ASP A 186 -31.34 34.12 -15.40
CA ASP A 186 -31.40 34.90 -16.64
C ASP A 186 -30.35 34.42 -17.66
N GLY A 187 -29.39 33.60 -17.21
CA GLY A 187 -28.34 33.01 -18.04
C GLY A 187 -27.00 33.74 -17.95
N ASP A 188 -26.90 34.75 -17.10
CA ASP A 188 -25.66 35.47 -16.83
C ASP A 188 -24.80 34.72 -15.80
N VAL A 189 -23.49 34.94 -15.85
CA VAL A 189 -22.51 34.34 -14.96
C VAL A 189 -22.69 34.96 -13.57
N ALA A 190 -22.94 34.10 -12.59
CA ALA A 190 -23.06 34.48 -11.19
C ALA A 190 -21.70 34.36 -10.49
N GLU A 191 -21.31 33.13 -10.13
CA GLU A 191 -20.11 32.85 -9.36
C GLU A 191 -19.67 31.38 -9.48
N ASN A 192 -18.67 31.00 -8.70
CA ASN A 192 -18.19 29.63 -8.51
C ASN A 192 -18.70 29.09 -7.15
N LYS A 193 -18.57 27.79 -6.88
CA LYS A 193 -19.04 27.22 -5.60
C LYS A 193 -18.46 27.94 -4.36
N GLY A 194 -17.25 28.47 -4.37
CA GLY A 194 -16.60 29.00 -3.18
C GLY A 194 -16.06 30.42 -3.36
N GLY A 195 -16.34 31.07 -4.49
CA GLY A 195 -15.58 32.22 -4.94
C GLY A 195 -16.18 32.90 -6.15
N ASN A 196 -15.58 34.03 -6.53
CA ASN A 196 -15.98 34.82 -7.67
C ASN A 196 -15.17 34.43 -8.91
N LEU A 197 -15.55 34.99 -10.06
CA LEU A 197 -14.88 34.77 -11.34
C LEU A 197 -14.56 36.12 -12.00
N PHE A 198 -13.47 36.14 -12.75
CA PHE A 198 -13.01 37.26 -13.56
C PHE A 198 -12.63 36.79 -14.95
N ALA A 199 -12.99 37.59 -15.95
CA ALA A 199 -12.53 37.47 -17.33
C ALA A 199 -11.68 38.68 -17.70
N VAL A 200 -10.68 38.50 -18.56
CA VAL A 200 -9.90 39.59 -19.16
C VAL A 200 -10.19 39.63 -20.64
N SER A 201 -10.61 40.78 -21.17
CA SER A 201 -10.86 40.97 -22.60
C SER A 201 -10.29 42.31 -23.06
N GLY A 202 -9.38 42.29 -24.03
CA GLY A 202 -8.71 43.49 -24.53
C GLY A 202 -7.94 44.25 -23.44
N GLY A 203 -7.39 43.52 -22.45
CA GLY A 203 -6.68 44.08 -21.29
C GLY A 203 -7.58 44.72 -20.23
N VAL A 204 -8.91 44.62 -20.35
CA VAL A 204 -9.87 45.08 -19.34
C VAL A 204 -10.28 43.91 -18.46
N LEU A 205 -10.19 44.08 -17.14
CA LEU A 205 -10.63 43.10 -16.16
C LEU A 205 -12.15 43.24 -15.93
N GLN A 206 -12.89 42.16 -16.14
CA GLN A 206 -14.34 42.10 -16.08
C GLN A 206 -14.79 41.08 -15.03
N THR A 207 -15.82 41.41 -14.25
CA THR A 207 -16.40 40.49 -13.25
C THR A 207 -17.89 40.76 -13.07
N PRO A 208 -18.71 39.73 -12.75
CA PRO A 208 -20.13 39.91 -12.47
C PRO A 208 -20.38 40.94 -11.37
N VAL A 209 -21.48 41.69 -11.48
CA VAL A 209 -21.94 42.54 -10.38
C VAL A 209 -22.32 41.69 -9.17
N ALA A 210 -22.06 42.20 -7.96
CA ALA A 210 -22.35 41.47 -6.71
C ALA A 210 -23.85 41.30 -6.40
N ARG A 211 -24.76 41.57 -7.34
CA ARG A 211 -26.21 41.32 -7.19
C ARG A 211 -26.49 39.83 -7.12
N ASN A 212 -25.87 39.05 -8.01
CA ASN A 212 -26.10 37.62 -8.17
C ASN A 212 -24.92 36.76 -7.66
N ALA A 213 -23.96 37.39 -6.97
CA ALA A 213 -22.76 36.77 -6.45
C ALA A 213 -22.45 37.28 -5.04
N LEU A 214 -21.66 36.54 -4.28
CA LEU A 214 -21.15 37.02 -3.01
C LEU A 214 -20.22 38.22 -3.25
N ALA A 215 -20.37 39.28 -2.45
CA ALA A 215 -19.42 40.39 -2.38
C ALA A 215 -18.11 39.92 -1.70
N GLY A 216 -17.28 39.19 -2.45
CA GLY A 216 -16.04 38.57 -1.99
C GLY A 216 -14.97 39.57 -1.56
N ILE A 217 -14.35 39.37 -0.38
CA ILE A 217 -13.17 40.14 0.05
C ILE A 217 -11.98 39.87 -0.90
N SER A 218 -11.83 38.64 -1.39
CA SER A 218 -10.84 38.31 -2.42
C SER A 218 -11.09 39.03 -3.75
N ARG A 219 -12.36 39.13 -4.16
CA ARG A 219 -12.77 39.88 -5.35
C ARG A 219 -12.45 41.36 -5.19
N GLU A 220 -12.81 41.96 -4.06
CA GLU A 220 -12.50 43.36 -3.74
C GLU A 220 -10.98 43.61 -3.75
N THR A 221 -10.20 42.70 -3.16
CA THR A 221 -8.72 42.78 -3.16
C THR A 221 -8.15 42.74 -4.57
N VAL A 222 -8.68 41.89 -5.47
CA VAL A 222 -8.25 41.88 -6.88
C VAL A 222 -8.60 43.18 -7.60
N ILE A 223 -9.77 43.77 -7.32
CA ILE A 223 -10.18 45.05 -7.90
C ILE A 223 -9.26 46.19 -7.43
N GLU A 224 -8.92 46.23 -6.13
CA GLU A 224 -7.95 47.18 -5.56
C GLU A 224 -6.58 47.04 -6.24
N LEU A 225 -6.05 45.82 -6.31
CA LEU A 225 -4.76 45.54 -6.96
C LEU A 225 -4.77 45.89 -8.45
N ALA A 226 -5.87 45.62 -9.16
CA ALA A 226 -6.01 45.99 -10.57
C ALA A 226 -5.95 47.51 -10.75
N GLN A 227 -6.61 48.28 -9.88
CA GLN A 227 -6.56 49.75 -9.90
C GLN A 227 -5.14 50.27 -9.63
N GLU A 228 -4.45 49.72 -8.64
CA GLU A 228 -3.05 50.06 -8.33
C GLU A 228 -2.10 49.78 -9.50
N LEU A 229 -2.35 48.69 -10.24
CA LEU A 229 -1.58 48.29 -11.42
C LEU A 229 -1.99 49.01 -12.72
N GLY A 230 -2.98 49.92 -12.66
CA GLY A 230 -3.51 50.64 -13.82
C GLY A 230 -4.29 49.77 -14.81
N ILE A 231 -4.82 48.63 -14.36
CA ILE A 231 -5.68 47.75 -15.15
C ILE A 231 -7.12 48.24 -15.03
N ALA A 232 -7.77 48.52 -16.16
CA ALA A 232 -9.16 48.97 -16.16
C ALA A 232 -10.08 47.85 -15.67
N VAL A 233 -10.98 48.17 -14.73
CA VAL A 233 -11.94 47.21 -14.15
C VAL A 233 -13.36 47.58 -14.56
N ARG A 234 -14.16 46.58 -14.94
CA ARG A 234 -15.59 46.71 -15.20
C ARG A 234 -16.39 45.66 -14.43
N GLU A 235 -17.28 46.13 -13.58
CA GLU A 235 -18.32 45.30 -12.98
C GLU A 235 -19.53 45.32 -13.92
N MET A 236 -19.87 44.18 -14.52
CA MET A 236 -20.93 44.06 -15.52
C MET A 236 -21.52 42.66 -15.54
N ASP A 237 -22.72 42.49 -16.09
CA ASP A 237 -23.25 41.17 -16.38
C ASP A 237 -22.40 40.51 -17.48
N LEU A 238 -22.03 39.25 -17.27
CA LEU A 238 -21.23 38.46 -18.21
C LEU A 238 -22.05 37.27 -18.66
N ALA A 239 -22.09 36.98 -19.95
CA ALA A 239 -22.68 35.76 -20.48
C ALA A 239 -21.61 34.68 -20.69
N ALA A 240 -22.06 33.45 -20.97
CA ALA A 240 -21.13 32.38 -21.38
C ALA A 240 -20.30 32.77 -22.63
N TYR A 241 -20.87 33.58 -23.53
CA TYR A 241 -20.15 34.13 -24.69
C TYR A 241 -18.88 34.87 -24.27
N ASP A 242 -18.96 35.75 -23.27
CA ASP A 242 -17.82 36.56 -22.81
C ASP A 242 -16.70 35.66 -22.26
N LEU A 243 -17.05 34.55 -21.60
CA LEU A 243 -16.06 33.58 -21.10
C LEU A 243 -15.40 32.77 -22.22
N TYR A 244 -16.14 32.42 -23.27
CA TYR A 244 -15.58 31.74 -24.45
C TYR A 244 -14.63 32.64 -25.25
N THR A 245 -14.87 33.95 -25.27
CA THR A 245 -14.09 34.91 -26.04
C THR A 245 -13.07 35.69 -25.22
N ALA A 246 -12.90 35.37 -23.92
CA ALA A 246 -11.95 36.02 -23.05
C ALA A 246 -10.50 35.67 -23.42
N ASP A 247 -9.60 36.63 -23.21
CA ASP A 247 -8.15 36.44 -23.31
C ASP A 247 -7.63 35.62 -22.10
N GLU A 248 -8.18 35.87 -20.90
CA GLU A 248 -7.83 35.16 -19.66
C GLU A 248 -9.06 34.95 -18.77
N LEU A 249 -9.05 33.89 -17.96
CA LEU A 249 -10.12 33.56 -17.01
C LEU A 249 -9.48 33.10 -15.70
N PHE A 250 -10.03 33.53 -14.56
CA PHE A 250 -9.60 33.02 -13.25
C PHE A 250 -10.71 33.17 -12.19
N PHE A 251 -10.58 32.39 -11.12
CA PHE A 251 -11.45 32.42 -9.96
C PHE A 251 -10.76 33.10 -8.78
N THR A 252 -11.54 33.63 -7.83
CA THR A 252 -11.01 34.20 -6.59
C THR A 252 -11.74 33.70 -5.36
N SER A 253 -11.00 33.28 -4.33
CA SER A 253 -11.56 32.91 -3.01
C SER A 253 -10.54 33.13 -1.90
N THR A 254 -10.99 33.09 -0.64
CA THR A 254 -10.10 33.25 0.52
C THR A 254 -8.98 32.20 0.56
N PRO A 255 -9.24 30.87 0.38
CA PRO A 255 -8.21 29.85 0.55
C PRO A 255 -7.08 29.96 -0.49
N TYR A 256 -7.41 29.94 -1.78
CA TYR A 256 -6.44 29.90 -2.88
C TYR A 256 -6.13 31.28 -3.49
N CYS A 257 -6.69 32.37 -2.95
CA CYS A 257 -6.54 33.73 -3.50
C CYS A 257 -7.04 33.85 -4.94
N MET A 258 -6.22 33.50 -5.93
CA MET A 258 -6.53 33.49 -7.36
C MET A 258 -6.20 32.12 -7.97
N MET A 259 -7.14 31.53 -8.71
CA MET A 259 -6.97 30.26 -9.39
C MET A 259 -7.20 30.44 -10.90
N PRO A 260 -6.15 30.38 -11.74
CA PRO A 260 -6.28 30.51 -13.19
C PRO A 260 -7.17 29.43 -13.81
N ALA A 261 -7.82 29.76 -14.92
CA ALA A 261 -8.59 28.84 -15.75
C ALA A 261 -8.18 29.01 -17.22
N THR A 262 -7.62 27.96 -17.80
CA THR A 262 -7.07 27.96 -19.17
C THR A 262 -7.99 27.29 -20.18
N ARG A 263 -9.07 26.69 -19.70
CA ARG A 263 -10.11 26.06 -20.51
C ARG A 263 -11.49 26.42 -19.99
N PHE A 264 -12.45 26.61 -20.90
CA PHE A 264 -13.86 26.79 -20.58
C PHE A 264 -14.73 25.87 -21.45
N ASN A 265 -15.53 25.00 -20.81
CA ASN A 265 -16.40 24.02 -21.48
C ASN A 265 -15.69 23.23 -22.60
N GLY A 266 -14.47 22.78 -22.33
CA GLY A 266 -13.65 21.98 -23.24
C GLY A 266 -12.78 22.76 -24.21
N LEU A 267 -13.05 24.05 -24.44
CA LEU A 267 -12.28 24.92 -25.33
C LEU A 267 -11.19 25.69 -24.58
N PRO A 268 -10.05 26.02 -25.23
CA PRO A 268 -9.05 26.89 -24.62
C PRO A 268 -9.59 28.31 -24.41
N VAL A 269 -9.23 28.92 -23.29
CA VAL A 269 -9.37 30.37 -23.05
C VAL A 269 -8.09 31.04 -23.56
N GLY A 270 -8.20 32.07 -24.39
CA GLY A 270 -7.04 32.69 -25.04
C GLY A 270 -6.18 31.68 -25.81
N ASP A 271 -4.91 31.57 -25.43
CA ASP A 271 -3.95 30.59 -25.99
C ASP A 271 -3.86 29.27 -25.21
N GLY A 272 -4.72 29.07 -24.21
CA GLY A 272 -4.74 27.90 -23.35
C GLY A 272 -3.66 27.89 -22.26
N LYS A 273 -3.03 29.04 -21.97
CA LYS A 273 -2.03 29.19 -20.91
C LYS A 273 -2.45 30.26 -19.90
N VAL A 274 -1.83 30.23 -18.72
CA VAL A 274 -2.07 31.27 -17.71
C VAL A 274 -1.57 32.61 -18.24
N GLY A 275 -2.48 33.58 -18.33
CA GLY A 275 -2.20 34.83 -19.01
C GLY A 275 -1.45 35.88 -18.16
N PRO A 276 -0.89 36.91 -18.82
CA PRO A 276 -0.04 37.91 -18.19
C PRO A 276 -0.77 38.80 -17.17
N VAL A 277 -2.05 39.13 -17.35
CA VAL A 277 -2.81 39.95 -16.38
C VAL A 277 -3.03 39.17 -15.10
N THR A 278 -3.40 37.89 -15.22
CA THR A 278 -3.59 36.97 -14.09
C THR A 278 -2.29 36.81 -13.30
N MET A 279 -1.15 36.58 -13.97
CA MET A 279 0.16 36.49 -13.31
C MET A 279 0.55 37.78 -12.59
N ARG A 280 0.34 38.95 -13.21
CA ARG A 280 0.64 40.25 -12.59
C ARG A 280 -0.18 40.49 -11.33
N LEU A 281 -1.47 40.15 -11.35
CA LEU A 281 -2.35 40.26 -10.18
C LEU A 281 -1.95 39.28 -9.07
N LEU A 282 -1.62 38.03 -9.42
CA LEU A 282 -1.15 37.03 -8.45
C LEU A 282 0.17 37.45 -7.79
N GLN A 283 1.12 37.99 -8.55
CA GLN A 283 2.38 38.54 -8.02
C GLN A 283 2.16 39.77 -7.14
N ALA A 284 1.24 40.66 -7.51
CA ALA A 284 0.89 41.82 -6.70
C ALA A 284 0.23 41.40 -5.38
N TRP A 285 -0.63 40.38 -5.40
CA TRP A 285 -1.17 39.79 -4.19
C TRP A 285 -0.07 39.20 -3.32
N GLY A 286 0.82 38.37 -3.89
CA GLY A 286 1.95 37.80 -3.15
C GLY A 286 2.82 38.86 -2.49
N SER A 287 3.06 39.98 -3.19
CA SER A 287 3.78 41.14 -2.65
C SER A 287 3.03 41.82 -1.50
N LEU A 288 1.70 41.97 -1.60
CA LEU A 288 0.86 42.55 -0.55
C LEU A 288 0.92 41.74 0.76
N VAL A 289 0.98 40.42 0.67
CA VAL A 289 0.99 39.52 1.85
C VAL A 289 2.38 39.06 2.27
N GLY A 290 3.42 39.37 1.48
CA GLY A 290 4.80 38.98 1.75
C GLY A 290 5.07 37.48 1.58
N LEU A 291 4.34 36.80 0.70
CA LEU A 291 4.43 35.36 0.46
C LEU A 291 4.20 35.04 -1.01
N ASP A 292 4.99 34.13 -1.59
CA ASP A 292 4.66 33.53 -2.88
C ASP A 292 3.59 32.44 -2.69
N ILE A 293 2.37 32.75 -3.11
CA ILE A 293 1.18 31.92 -2.90
C ILE A 293 1.27 30.62 -3.73
N ALA A 294 1.82 30.69 -4.95
CA ALA A 294 1.98 29.52 -5.81
C ALA A 294 3.08 28.60 -5.26
N ALA A 295 4.20 29.19 -4.80
CA ALA A 295 5.27 28.44 -4.16
C ALA A 295 4.79 27.75 -2.86
N GLN A 296 3.97 28.43 -2.03
CA GLN A 296 3.39 27.80 -0.83
C GLN A 296 2.60 26.53 -1.18
N ALA A 297 1.79 26.58 -2.25
CA ALA A 297 1.02 25.42 -2.69
C ALA A 297 1.92 24.29 -3.21
N ALA A 298 2.97 24.63 -3.97
CA ALA A 298 3.97 23.67 -4.47
C ALA A 298 4.75 23.01 -3.32
N GLU A 299 5.21 23.78 -2.32
CA GLU A 299 5.92 23.25 -1.16
C GLU A 299 5.03 22.32 -0.31
N GLN A 300 3.72 22.60 -0.21
CA GLN A 300 2.79 21.69 0.47
C GLN A 300 2.59 20.38 -0.30
N MET A 301 2.64 20.41 -1.63
CA MET A 301 2.65 19.20 -2.47
C MET A 301 3.88 18.35 -2.19
N GLU A 302 5.07 18.96 -2.11
CA GLU A 302 6.31 18.26 -1.75
C GLU A 302 6.28 17.70 -0.32
N ARG A 303 5.64 18.39 0.64
CA ARG A 303 5.45 17.92 2.03
C ARG A 303 4.43 16.80 2.21
N ARG A 304 3.55 16.51 1.22
CA ARG A 304 2.47 15.50 1.33
C ARG A 304 3.00 14.07 1.45
N GLU A 305 4.22 13.83 1.01
CA GLU A 305 4.76 12.48 0.98
C GLU A 305 5.27 12.08 2.37
N TRP A 306 5.09 10.80 2.74
CA TRP A 306 5.83 10.08 3.78
C TRP A 306 5.28 9.98 5.22
N LYS A 307 4.00 9.64 5.44
CA LYS A 307 3.59 9.10 6.77
C LYS A 307 3.62 7.57 6.78
N GLU A 308 4.41 7.01 7.70
CA GLU A 308 4.43 5.57 7.99
C GLU A 308 3.11 5.16 8.64
N GLN A 309 2.66 3.94 8.36
CA GLN A 309 1.47 3.39 9.03
C GLN A 309 1.70 3.22 10.53
N PRO A 310 0.70 3.56 11.36
CA PRO A 310 0.82 3.49 12.81
C PRO A 310 1.14 2.07 13.29
N GLY A 311 1.93 2.00 14.37
CA GLY A 311 2.32 0.77 15.03
C GLY A 311 3.05 1.06 16.35
N ILE A 312 3.16 0.05 17.20
CA ILE A 312 3.91 0.13 18.46
C ILE A 312 5.36 -0.22 18.16
N HIS A 313 6.23 0.78 18.18
CA HIS A 313 7.66 0.56 17.92
C HIS A 313 8.34 -0.08 19.14
N TRP A 314 9.18 -1.08 18.88
CA TRP A 314 9.99 -1.75 19.89
C TRP A 314 11.38 -2.07 19.31
N GLY A 315 12.35 -1.20 19.59
CA GLY A 315 13.66 -1.23 18.94
C GLY A 315 13.52 -0.93 17.45
N MET A 316 14.02 -1.83 16.60
CA MET A 316 13.96 -1.71 15.13
C MET A 316 12.67 -2.30 14.51
N PHE A 317 11.78 -2.83 15.35
CA PHE A 317 10.57 -3.52 14.94
C PHE A 317 9.32 -2.69 15.21
N THR A 318 8.25 -3.02 14.50
CA THR A 318 6.96 -2.33 14.64
C THR A 318 5.85 -3.36 14.80
N LEU A 319 5.27 -3.42 16.00
CA LEU A 319 4.13 -4.28 16.31
C LEU A 319 2.82 -3.63 15.81
N ARG A 320 2.05 -4.38 15.03
CA ARG A 320 0.74 -4.01 14.49
C ARG A 320 -0.33 -4.97 14.96
N ILE A 321 -1.14 -4.48 15.87
CA ILE A 321 -2.33 -5.17 16.40
C ILE A 321 -3.45 -5.16 15.35
N PRO A 322 -3.99 -6.33 14.96
CA PRO A 322 -5.15 -6.45 14.07
C PRO A 322 -6.37 -5.67 14.60
N PHE A 323 -7.22 -5.18 13.70
CA PHE A 323 -8.38 -4.29 13.96
C PHE A 323 -8.05 -2.90 14.52
N TYR A 324 -6.88 -2.69 15.12
CA TYR A 324 -6.46 -1.38 15.62
C TYR A 324 -5.58 -0.64 14.60
N HIS A 325 -4.54 -1.30 14.10
CA HIS A 325 -3.59 -0.70 13.13
C HIS A 325 -3.93 -1.00 11.68
N PHE A 326 -4.72 -2.05 11.42
CA PHE A 326 -5.22 -2.36 10.08
C PHE A 326 -6.56 -3.08 10.15
N ARG A 327 -7.37 -2.88 9.11
CA ARG A 327 -8.73 -3.43 9.00
C ARG A 327 -8.74 -4.81 8.36
N PHE A 328 -9.87 -5.49 8.46
CA PHE A 328 -10.12 -6.75 7.77
C PHE A 328 -10.32 -6.49 6.26
N GLU A 329 -9.62 -7.25 5.41
CA GLU A 329 -9.72 -7.16 3.95
C GLU A 329 -10.21 -8.49 3.39
N TRP A 330 -11.43 -8.49 2.83
CA TRP A 330 -12.08 -9.73 2.36
C TRP A 330 -11.31 -10.46 1.26
N PRO A 331 -10.81 -9.79 0.20
CA PRO A 331 -10.14 -10.48 -0.89
C PRO A 331 -8.87 -11.22 -0.44
N GLU A 332 -7.98 -10.58 0.33
CA GLU A 332 -6.77 -11.26 0.82
C GLU A 332 -7.10 -12.33 1.85
N THR A 333 -8.15 -12.15 2.68
CA THR A 333 -8.53 -13.18 3.64
C THR A 333 -8.98 -14.46 2.94
N ILE A 334 -9.80 -14.34 1.89
CA ILE A 334 -10.25 -15.50 1.09
C ILE A 334 -9.05 -16.15 0.38
N GLN A 335 -8.13 -15.34 -0.15
CA GLN A 335 -6.92 -15.88 -0.77
C GLN A 335 -6.02 -16.60 0.24
N GLY A 336 -5.84 -16.03 1.44
CA GLY A 336 -5.11 -16.66 2.54
C GLY A 336 -5.72 -18.00 2.95
N LEU A 337 -7.06 -18.06 3.06
CA LEU A 337 -7.80 -19.28 3.36
C LEU A 337 -7.54 -20.39 2.33
N VAL A 338 -7.68 -20.07 1.04
CA VAL A 338 -7.65 -21.09 -0.03
C VAL A 338 -6.22 -21.47 -0.39
N VAL A 339 -5.34 -20.48 -0.59
CA VAL A 339 -3.99 -20.69 -1.10
C VAL A 339 -3.05 -21.07 0.03
N ALA A 340 -2.98 -20.27 1.08
CA ALA A 340 -2.00 -20.48 2.13
C ALA A 340 -2.37 -21.59 3.12
N GLY A 341 -3.66 -21.89 3.30
CA GLY A 341 -4.09 -23.12 3.97
C GLY A 341 -3.59 -24.37 3.25
N ALA A 342 -3.77 -24.44 1.93
CA ALA A 342 -3.36 -25.59 1.13
C ALA A 342 -1.84 -25.72 0.98
N THR A 343 -1.13 -24.63 0.69
CA THR A 343 0.34 -24.67 0.53
C THR A 343 1.05 -24.78 1.87
N GLY A 344 0.55 -24.17 2.94
CA GLY A 344 1.15 -24.25 4.28
C GLY A 344 1.22 -25.67 4.81
N MET A 345 0.19 -26.48 4.56
CA MET A 345 0.19 -27.92 4.87
C MET A 345 1.04 -28.77 3.92
N GLY A 346 1.56 -28.20 2.84
CA GLY A 346 2.48 -28.89 1.91
C GLY A 346 3.80 -29.33 2.56
N LEU A 347 4.12 -28.86 3.77
CA LEU A 347 5.25 -29.35 4.56
C LEU A 347 4.97 -30.71 5.21
N ILE A 348 3.71 -31.04 5.51
CA ILE A 348 3.33 -32.29 6.22
C ILE A 348 3.87 -33.53 5.50
N PRO A 349 3.74 -33.69 4.16
CA PRO A 349 4.30 -34.84 3.47
C PRO A 349 5.83 -34.98 3.63
N ILE A 350 6.58 -33.88 3.73
CA ILE A 350 8.03 -33.92 3.98
C ILE A 350 8.29 -34.43 5.41
N LEU A 351 7.60 -33.89 6.41
CA LEU A 351 7.77 -34.27 7.81
C LEU A 351 7.39 -35.75 8.06
N VAL A 352 6.27 -36.19 7.51
CA VAL A 352 5.83 -37.59 7.61
C VAL A 352 6.74 -38.50 6.79
N GLY A 353 6.99 -38.14 5.53
CA GLY A 353 7.71 -38.99 4.58
C GLY A 353 9.20 -39.13 4.87
N TYR A 354 9.87 -38.06 5.31
CA TYR A 354 11.31 -38.08 5.60
C TYR A 354 11.65 -38.24 7.08
N LEU A 355 10.94 -37.55 7.97
CA LEU A 355 11.27 -37.55 9.39
C LEU A 355 10.44 -38.56 10.19
N GLY A 356 9.48 -39.24 9.56
CA GLY A 356 8.71 -40.31 10.19
C GLY A 356 7.71 -39.82 11.24
N LEU A 357 7.33 -38.54 11.20
CA LEU A 357 6.40 -37.97 12.17
C LEU A 357 4.97 -38.45 11.91
N SER A 358 4.15 -38.49 12.96
CA SER A 358 2.71 -38.63 12.80
C SER A 358 2.12 -37.39 12.13
N PHE A 359 0.94 -37.53 11.51
CA PHE A 359 0.25 -36.41 10.89
C PHE A 359 -0.05 -35.31 11.91
N GLU A 360 -0.45 -35.68 13.11
CA GLU A 360 -0.82 -34.76 14.20
C GLU A 360 0.37 -33.95 14.69
N VAL A 361 1.54 -34.59 14.87
CA VAL A 361 2.77 -33.89 15.24
C VAL A 361 3.24 -32.99 14.10
N ALA A 362 3.18 -33.46 12.85
CA ALA A 362 3.50 -32.64 11.67
C ALA A 362 2.58 -31.42 11.54
N LEU A 363 1.28 -31.58 11.82
CA LEU A 363 0.32 -30.48 11.84
C LEU A 363 0.65 -29.46 12.93
N ALA A 364 1.07 -29.91 14.13
CA ALA A 364 1.51 -29.02 15.20
C ALA A 364 2.71 -28.16 14.77
N VAL A 365 3.70 -28.74 14.06
CA VAL A 365 4.85 -28.03 13.49
C VAL A 365 4.40 -26.96 12.49
N VAL A 366 3.46 -27.30 11.59
CA VAL A 366 2.92 -26.38 10.57
C VAL A 366 2.13 -25.23 11.20
N ILE A 367 1.44 -25.46 12.32
CA ILE A 367 0.76 -24.40 13.06
C ILE A 367 1.76 -23.41 13.64
N VAL A 368 2.82 -23.89 14.31
CA VAL A 368 3.89 -23.02 14.86
C VAL A 368 4.52 -22.21 13.73
N GLN A 369 4.87 -22.86 12.63
CA GLN A 369 5.37 -22.21 11.43
C GLN A 369 4.43 -21.10 10.95
N SER A 370 3.13 -21.37 10.86
CA SER A 370 2.15 -20.42 10.32
C SER A 370 2.06 -19.16 11.18
N PHE A 371 2.11 -19.31 12.51
CA PHE A 371 2.22 -18.17 13.43
C PHE A 371 3.53 -17.40 13.25
N LEU A 372 4.66 -18.09 13.09
CA LEU A 372 5.95 -17.44 12.86
C LEU A 372 5.97 -16.69 11.51
N ILE A 373 5.37 -17.21 10.45
CA ILE A 373 5.23 -16.47 9.19
C ILE A 373 4.38 -15.21 9.40
N ALA A 374 3.22 -15.32 10.04
CA ALA A 374 2.35 -14.18 10.33
C ALA A 374 3.01 -13.14 11.25
N SER A 375 3.96 -13.54 12.10
CA SER A 375 4.69 -12.63 12.98
C SER A 375 5.56 -11.61 12.23
N ALA A 376 5.98 -11.89 11.00
CA ALA A 376 6.82 -10.98 10.22
C ALA A 376 6.17 -9.61 9.96
N PRO A 377 4.98 -9.53 9.34
CA PRO A 377 4.29 -8.26 9.16
C PRO A 377 3.66 -7.72 10.45
N LEU A 378 3.25 -8.60 11.38
CA LEU A 378 2.50 -8.21 12.57
C LEU A 378 3.39 -7.78 13.73
N ILE A 379 4.43 -8.53 14.06
CA ILE A 379 5.27 -8.31 15.24
C ILE A 379 6.54 -7.54 14.86
N PHE A 380 7.17 -7.94 13.76
CA PHE A 380 8.41 -7.32 13.30
C PHE A 380 8.15 -6.10 12.41
N GLY A 381 6.98 -6.01 11.79
CA GLY A 381 6.52 -4.83 11.05
C GLY A 381 7.07 -4.73 9.63
N ASP A 382 7.43 -5.87 9.05
CA ASP A 382 8.14 -5.96 7.79
C ASP A 382 7.16 -5.97 6.59
N PRO A 383 7.36 -5.15 5.54
CA PRO A 383 6.34 -4.87 4.50
C PRO A 383 6.28 -5.95 3.40
N TYR A 384 6.75 -7.17 3.69
CA TYR A 384 6.75 -8.27 2.72
C TYR A 384 5.75 -9.37 3.10
N CYS A 385 5.19 -10.01 2.08
CA CYS A 385 4.52 -11.29 2.18
C CYS A 385 5.57 -12.37 2.42
N HIS A 386 5.86 -12.71 3.67
CA HIS A 386 6.91 -13.67 3.98
C HIS A 386 6.46 -15.11 3.69
N GLY A 387 7.39 -15.97 3.31
CA GLY A 387 7.11 -17.36 2.94
C GLY A 387 8.20 -18.32 3.36
N TRP A 388 8.39 -19.36 2.54
CA TRP A 388 9.55 -20.26 2.60
C TRP A 388 10.61 -19.81 1.61
N ILE A 389 11.84 -20.31 1.77
CA ILE A 389 12.83 -20.22 0.68
C ILE A 389 12.56 -21.39 -0.27
N THR A 390 11.46 -21.31 -1.02
CA THR A 390 10.94 -22.43 -1.83
C THR A 390 11.97 -23.02 -2.80
N PRO A 391 12.81 -22.22 -3.49
CA PRO A 391 13.87 -22.78 -4.35
C PRO A 391 14.92 -23.61 -3.60
N ALA A 392 15.05 -23.46 -2.29
CA ALA A 392 15.97 -24.27 -1.50
C ALA A 392 15.42 -25.66 -1.16
N ILE A 393 14.09 -25.84 -1.16
CA ILE A 393 13.44 -27.11 -0.75
C ILE A 393 14.03 -28.32 -1.49
N PRO A 394 14.15 -28.31 -2.83
CA PRO A 394 14.69 -29.47 -3.53
C PRO A 394 16.13 -29.80 -3.16
N LEU A 395 16.95 -28.78 -2.86
CA LEU A 395 18.34 -28.96 -2.44
C LEU A 395 18.43 -29.57 -1.05
N VAL A 396 17.55 -29.16 -0.14
CA VAL A 396 17.44 -29.73 1.21
C VAL A 396 16.95 -31.17 1.13
N LEU A 397 15.96 -31.47 0.28
CA LEU A 397 15.48 -32.84 0.06
C LEU A 397 16.55 -33.74 -0.57
N ALA A 398 17.35 -33.22 -1.50
CA ALA A 398 18.49 -33.93 -2.08
C ALA A 398 19.54 -34.27 -1.02
N LEU A 399 19.88 -33.30 -0.15
CA LEU A 399 20.76 -33.54 1.00
C LEU A 399 20.20 -34.65 1.90
N MET A 400 18.93 -34.53 2.31
CA MET A 400 18.29 -35.51 3.18
C MET A 400 18.28 -36.90 2.54
N GLY A 401 18.03 -37.00 1.24
CA GLY A 401 18.14 -38.25 0.50
C GLY A 401 19.54 -38.86 0.56
N HIS A 402 20.58 -38.06 0.35
CA HIS A 402 21.97 -38.51 0.39
C HIS A 402 22.40 -39.02 1.76
N VAL A 403 22.07 -38.30 2.83
CA VAL A 403 22.51 -38.66 4.19
C VAL A 403 21.71 -39.79 4.81
N ILE A 404 20.46 -40.02 4.37
CA ILE A 404 19.63 -41.16 4.83
C ILE A 404 20.25 -42.51 4.42
N GLU A 405 21.03 -42.54 3.33
CA GLU A 405 21.70 -43.75 2.88
C GLU A 405 22.97 -44.07 3.69
N GLU A 406 23.44 -43.15 4.54
CA GLU A 406 24.60 -43.39 5.39
C GLU A 406 24.24 -44.34 6.55
N PRO A 407 25.02 -45.42 6.78
CA PRO A 407 24.71 -46.43 7.80
C PRO A 407 24.62 -45.89 9.24
N SER A 408 25.24 -44.73 9.50
CA SER A 408 25.25 -44.07 10.81
C SER A 408 24.06 -43.13 11.03
N MET A 409 23.17 -42.98 10.04
CA MET A 409 22.04 -42.06 10.07
C MET A 409 20.72 -42.76 10.43
N ASP A 410 20.23 -42.52 11.65
CA ASP A 410 18.88 -42.90 12.08
C ASP A 410 17.91 -41.70 12.00
N GLN A 411 16.62 -41.94 12.27
CA GLN A 411 15.60 -40.88 12.22
C GLN A 411 15.88 -39.73 13.20
N MET A 412 16.40 -40.05 14.40
CA MET A 412 16.72 -39.05 15.42
C MET A 412 17.86 -38.14 14.96
N ARG A 413 18.94 -38.74 14.43
CA ARG A 413 20.08 -38.00 13.87
C ARG A 413 19.68 -37.15 12.69
N LEU A 414 18.76 -37.63 11.84
CA LEU A 414 18.23 -36.85 10.74
C LEU A 414 17.44 -35.63 11.24
N ILE A 415 16.59 -35.79 12.25
CA ILE A 415 15.85 -34.70 12.91
C ILE A 415 16.84 -33.67 13.48
N GLN A 416 17.88 -34.12 14.19
CA GLN A 416 18.91 -33.25 14.74
C GLN A 416 19.69 -32.53 13.64
N LEU A 417 20.05 -33.21 12.54
CA LEU A 417 20.77 -32.62 11.41
C LEU A 417 19.96 -31.51 10.72
N VAL A 418 18.69 -31.75 10.43
CA VAL A 418 17.79 -30.75 9.82
C VAL A 418 17.54 -29.57 10.79
N THR A 419 17.47 -29.84 12.09
CA THR A 419 17.35 -28.80 13.11
C THR A 419 18.61 -27.92 13.15
N VAL A 420 19.80 -28.51 13.11
CA VAL A 420 21.08 -27.79 13.01
C VAL A 420 21.16 -27.00 11.71
N PHE A 421 20.64 -27.52 10.60
CA PHE A 421 20.52 -26.78 9.34
C PHE A 421 19.65 -25.52 9.47
N THR A 422 18.47 -25.62 10.09
CA THR A 422 17.60 -24.46 10.34
C THR A 422 18.30 -23.43 11.25
N LEU A 423 19.01 -23.88 12.30
CA LEU A 423 19.80 -23.01 13.18
C LEU A 423 20.99 -22.36 12.46
N ALA A 424 21.67 -23.09 11.57
CA ALA A 424 22.76 -22.56 10.76
C ALA A 424 22.25 -21.46 9.82
N CYS A 425 21.10 -21.65 9.17
CA CYS A 425 20.45 -20.60 8.40
C CYS A 425 20.13 -19.38 9.27
N ALA A 426 19.54 -19.60 10.47
CA ALA A 426 19.25 -18.53 11.41
C ALA A 426 20.50 -17.72 11.81
N ALA A 427 21.61 -18.42 12.08
CA ALA A 427 22.90 -17.81 12.43
C ALA A 427 23.49 -17.00 11.28
N ILE A 428 23.42 -17.49 10.03
CA ILE A 428 23.91 -16.75 8.86
C ILE A 428 23.11 -15.46 8.68
N PHE A 429 21.77 -15.52 8.74
CA PHE A 429 20.93 -14.32 8.66
C PHE A 429 21.19 -13.34 9.82
N PHE A 430 21.43 -13.85 11.03
CA PHE A 430 21.80 -13.04 12.19
C PHE A 430 23.12 -12.28 11.98
N LEU A 431 24.17 -13.01 11.58
CA LEU A 431 25.50 -12.45 11.34
C LEU A 431 25.46 -11.43 10.20
N ALA A 432 24.74 -11.74 9.11
CA ALA A 432 24.55 -10.80 8.02
C ALA A 432 23.77 -9.54 8.45
N GLY A 433 22.78 -9.68 9.34
CA GLY A 433 22.03 -8.56 9.92
C GLY A 433 22.90 -7.65 10.79
N ILE A 434 23.74 -8.20 11.68
CA ILE A 434 24.63 -7.40 12.54
C ILE A 434 25.73 -6.71 11.72
N THR A 435 26.35 -7.44 10.81
CA THR A 435 27.55 -6.95 10.10
C THR A 435 27.22 -6.04 8.93
N GLY A 436 26.00 -6.11 8.38
CA GLY A 436 25.62 -5.42 7.14
C GLY A 436 26.36 -5.95 5.90
N LEU A 437 27.23 -6.95 6.05
CA LEU A 437 28.07 -7.48 4.98
C LEU A 437 27.30 -8.39 4.00
N GLY A 438 26.04 -8.72 4.30
CA GLY A 438 25.22 -9.59 3.45
C GLY A 438 25.15 -9.12 1.99
N ARG A 439 24.94 -7.82 1.78
CA ARG A 439 24.92 -7.21 0.45
C ARG A 439 26.25 -7.34 -0.27
N VAL A 440 27.34 -6.97 0.41
CA VAL A 440 28.70 -7.06 -0.14
C VAL A 440 29.03 -8.51 -0.50
N PHE A 441 28.72 -9.45 0.39
CA PHE A 441 28.96 -10.87 0.17
C PHE A 441 28.24 -11.38 -1.07
N VAL A 442 26.94 -11.14 -1.20
CA VAL A 442 26.16 -11.68 -2.32
C VAL A 442 26.45 -10.96 -3.63
N GLU A 443 26.70 -9.65 -3.64
CA GLU A 443 27.08 -8.91 -4.85
C GLU A 443 28.42 -9.41 -5.43
N GLN A 444 29.35 -9.84 -4.57
CA GLN A 444 30.65 -10.39 -4.98
C GLN A 444 30.58 -11.82 -5.53
N ILE A 445 29.47 -12.54 -5.34
CA ILE A 445 29.30 -13.89 -5.90
C ILE A 445 29.13 -13.77 -7.43
N PRO A 446 29.99 -14.47 -8.21
CA PRO A 446 29.90 -14.46 -9.66
C PRO A 446 28.55 -14.93 -10.18
N ILE A 447 28.08 -14.31 -11.27
CA ILE A 447 26.83 -14.68 -11.94
C ILE A 447 26.78 -16.17 -12.32
N PRO A 448 27.84 -16.79 -12.89
CA PRO A 448 27.81 -18.21 -13.24
C PRO A 448 27.57 -19.12 -12.03
N LEU A 449 28.12 -18.74 -10.87
CA LEU A 449 27.94 -19.47 -9.62
C LEU A 449 26.52 -19.31 -9.07
N LYS A 450 25.96 -18.09 -9.06
CA LYS A 450 24.55 -17.84 -8.70
C LYS A 450 23.60 -18.62 -9.61
N ALA A 451 23.82 -18.53 -10.91
CA ALA A 451 23.06 -19.24 -11.92
C ALA A 451 23.15 -20.76 -11.72
N GLY A 452 24.32 -21.28 -11.39
CA GLY A 452 24.52 -22.70 -11.11
C GLY A 452 23.81 -23.20 -9.86
N ILE A 453 23.76 -22.39 -8.80
CA ILE A 453 22.99 -22.70 -7.59
C ILE A 453 21.49 -22.78 -7.91
N ILE A 454 20.95 -21.78 -8.61
CA ILE A 454 19.54 -21.72 -8.99
C ILE A 454 19.19 -22.86 -9.96
N PHE A 455 20.05 -23.14 -10.94
CA PHE A 455 19.87 -24.26 -11.85
C PHE A 455 19.95 -25.61 -11.13
N GLY A 456 20.84 -25.76 -10.15
CA GLY A 456 20.91 -26.94 -9.30
C GLY A 456 19.60 -27.22 -8.55
N ALA A 457 18.94 -26.17 -8.03
CA ALA A 457 17.62 -26.31 -7.42
C ALA A 457 16.56 -26.85 -8.41
N ALA A 458 16.62 -26.40 -9.67
CA ALA A 458 15.74 -26.93 -10.72
C ALA A 458 15.99 -28.41 -11.01
N VAL A 459 17.26 -28.81 -11.18
CA VAL A 459 17.64 -30.20 -11.40
C VAL A 459 17.22 -31.07 -10.22
N ALA A 460 17.45 -30.62 -8.98
CA ALA A 460 17.04 -31.35 -7.78
C ALA A 460 15.51 -31.53 -7.71
N ALA A 461 14.74 -30.51 -8.09
CA ALA A 461 13.27 -30.59 -8.10
C ALA A 461 12.77 -31.69 -9.06
N PHE A 462 13.27 -31.67 -10.29
CA PHE A 462 12.91 -32.67 -11.29
C PHE A 462 13.44 -34.06 -10.94
N HIS A 463 14.67 -34.16 -10.44
CA HIS A 463 15.25 -35.41 -9.98
C HIS A 463 14.42 -36.03 -8.85
N HIS A 464 13.99 -35.23 -7.87
CA HIS A 464 13.16 -35.69 -6.76
C HIS A 464 11.82 -36.24 -7.24
N GLU A 465 11.11 -35.52 -8.11
CA GLU A 465 9.76 -35.89 -8.52
C GLU A 465 9.71 -37.00 -9.59
N PHE A 466 10.69 -37.05 -10.50
CA PHE A 466 10.76 -38.05 -11.57
C PHE A 466 11.62 -39.28 -11.24
N SER A 467 12.08 -39.43 -10.00
CA SER A 467 12.70 -40.67 -9.55
C SER A 467 11.62 -41.75 -9.35
N PHE A 468 11.57 -42.75 -10.23
CA PHE A 468 10.62 -43.86 -10.18
C PHE A 468 11.31 -45.17 -9.74
N GLY A 469 10.86 -45.79 -8.64
CA GLY A 469 11.39 -47.07 -8.15
C GLY A 469 10.69 -47.58 -6.87
N GLU A 470 10.97 -48.82 -6.45
CA GLU A 470 10.49 -49.31 -5.14
C GLU A 470 11.17 -48.52 -4.01
N GLY A 471 10.38 -47.90 -3.14
CA GLY A 471 10.88 -47.05 -2.04
C GLY A 471 11.03 -45.56 -2.37
N THR A 472 10.75 -45.12 -3.61
CA THR A 472 10.81 -43.70 -3.97
C THR A 472 9.69 -42.89 -3.32
N LYS A 473 10.03 -41.76 -2.70
CA LYS A 473 9.08 -40.81 -2.09
C LYS A 473 8.47 -39.82 -3.10
N SER A 474 8.52 -40.13 -4.40
CA SER A 474 7.90 -39.30 -5.44
C SER A 474 6.40 -39.16 -5.16
N TYR A 475 5.95 -37.93 -5.00
CA TYR A 475 4.56 -37.62 -4.71
C TYR A 475 3.72 -37.64 -5.99
N LEU A 476 4.33 -37.33 -7.15
CA LEU A 476 3.73 -37.52 -8.47
C LEU A 476 3.34 -38.98 -8.73
N ALA A 477 4.13 -39.95 -8.26
CA ALA A 477 3.82 -41.37 -8.41
C ALA A 477 2.58 -41.82 -7.61
N ARG A 478 2.19 -41.08 -6.56
CA ARG A 478 1.02 -41.43 -5.71
C ARG A 478 -0.31 -40.99 -6.31
N ALA A 479 -0.32 -39.91 -7.08
CA ALA A 479 -1.53 -39.35 -7.69
C ALA A 479 -1.21 -38.80 -9.10
N PRO A 480 -0.87 -39.70 -10.05
CA PRO A 480 -0.25 -39.32 -11.31
C PRO A 480 -1.14 -38.47 -12.22
N LEU A 481 -2.45 -38.74 -12.29
CA LEU A 481 -3.37 -38.01 -13.16
C LEU A 481 -3.65 -36.62 -12.60
N SER A 482 -4.05 -36.52 -11.32
CA SER A 482 -4.35 -35.24 -10.69
C SER A 482 -3.12 -34.34 -10.59
N ALA A 483 -1.95 -34.86 -10.21
CA ALA A 483 -0.72 -34.09 -10.14
C ALA A 483 -0.27 -33.60 -11.52
N THR A 484 -0.30 -34.46 -12.54
CA THR A 484 0.09 -34.07 -13.90
C THR A 484 -0.84 -32.99 -14.46
N CYS A 485 -2.16 -33.15 -14.32
CA CYS A 485 -3.13 -32.16 -14.77
C CYS A 485 -2.99 -30.82 -14.03
N ALA A 486 -2.75 -30.85 -12.71
CA ALA A 486 -2.55 -29.67 -11.89
C ALA A 486 -1.28 -28.90 -12.26
N VAL A 487 -0.15 -29.60 -12.44
CA VAL A 487 1.11 -29.00 -12.90
C VAL A 487 0.94 -28.42 -14.30
N ALA A 488 0.32 -29.16 -15.22
CA ALA A 488 0.12 -28.72 -16.60
C ALA A 488 -0.72 -27.43 -16.67
N ILE A 489 -1.85 -27.35 -15.95
CA ILE A 489 -2.67 -26.14 -15.98
C ILE A 489 -1.94 -24.93 -15.39
N CYS A 490 -1.18 -25.12 -14.30
CA CYS A 490 -0.38 -24.06 -13.71
C CYS A 490 0.74 -23.59 -14.65
N LEU A 491 1.46 -24.52 -15.31
CA LEU A 491 2.47 -24.17 -16.32
C LEU A 491 1.86 -23.38 -17.47
N ILE A 492 0.69 -23.78 -17.96
CA ILE A 492 -0.02 -23.07 -19.03
C ILE A 492 -0.44 -21.67 -18.56
N LEU A 493 -1.02 -21.52 -17.39
CA LEU A 493 -1.51 -20.22 -16.92
C LEU A 493 -0.36 -19.26 -16.56
N MET A 494 0.74 -19.78 -16.02
CA MET A 494 1.85 -18.97 -15.51
C MET A 494 2.93 -18.70 -16.57
N PHE A 495 3.27 -19.67 -17.42
CA PHE A 495 4.45 -19.60 -18.29
C PHE A 495 4.13 -19.67 -19.80
N SER A 496 2.85 -19.81 -20.20
CA SER A 496 2.49 -19.85 -21.62
C SER A 496 2.50 -18.47 -22.29
N VAL A 497 3.31 -18.32 -23.34
CA VAL A 497 3.35 -17.12 -24.18
C VAL A 497 1.97 -16.80 -24.82
N PRO A 498 1.21 -17.76 -25.38
CA PRO A 498 -0.16 -17.52 -25.83
C PRO A 498 -1.09 -16.96 -24.75
N ILE A 499 -1.06 -17.52 -23.54
CA ILE A 499 -1.90 -17.06 -22.44
C ILE A 499 -1.48 -15.66 -22.01
N ALA A 500 -0.19 -15.35 -21.95
CA ALA A 500 0.31 -14.01 -21.65
C ALA A 500 -0.28 -12.95 -22.60
N ARG A 501 -0.36 -13.23 -23.91
CA ARG A 501 -1.01 -12.32 -24.88
C ARG A 501 -2.51 -12.18 -24.64
N LEU A 502 -3.19 -13.26 -24.26
CA LEU A 502 -4.63 -13.26 -24.00
C LEU A 502 -5.00 -12.53 -22.70
N LYS A 503 -4.11 -12.50 -21.69
CA LYS A 503 -4.33 -11.74 -20.45
C LYS A 503 -4.57 -10.25 -20.70
N HIS A 504 -3.89 -9.66 -21.68
CA HIS A 504 -4.10 -8.26 -22.06
C HIS A 504 -5.43 -8.00 -22.77
N LYS A 505 -6.02 -9.03 -23.39
CA LYS A 505 -7.26 -8.91 -24.16
C LYS A 505 -8.51 -9.24 -23.34
N TYR A 506 -8.41 -10.17 -22.38
CA TYR A 506 -9.56 -10.68 -21.63
C TYR A 506 -9.33 -10.62 -20.12
N ARG A 507 -10.09 -9.75 -19.45
CA ARG A 507 -10.01 -9.53 -17.98
C ARG A 507 -10.17 -10.82 -17.16
N TRP A 508 -11.03 -11.75 -17.58
CA TRP A 508 -11.25 -13.00 -16.85
C TRP A 508 -10.05 -13.97 -16.91
N ILE A 509 -9.26 -13.94 -18.00
CA ILE A 509 -8.02 -14.72 -18.12
C ILE A 509 -6.92 -14.13 -17.23
N ALA A 510 -6.83 -12.79 -17.18
CA ALA A 510 -5.93 -12.09 -16.28
C ALA A 510 -6.24 -12.43 -14.80
N ILE A 511 -7.51 -12.42 -14.41
CA ILE A 511 -7.95 -12.83 -13.08
C ILE A 511 -7.56 -14.29 -12.80
N LEU A 512 -7.91 -15.22 -13.70
CA LEU A 512 -7.65 -16.64 -13.50
C LEU A 512 -6.15 -16.95 -13.34
N ALA A 513 -5.30 -16.33 -14.16
CA ALA A 513 -3.86 -16.52 -14.07
C ALA A 513 -3.22 -15.79 -12.88
N GLY A 514 -3.85 -14.72 -12.39
CA GLY A 514 -3.45 -14.02 -11.16
C GLY A 514 -3.69 -14.83 -9.88
N LEU A 515 -4.46 -15.93 -9.94
CA LEU A 515 -4.71 -16.82 -8.79
C LEU A 515 -3.55 -17.80 -8.49
N GLY A 516 -2.47 -17.76 -9.28
CA GLY A 516 -1.27 -18.58 -9.06
C GLY A 516 -1.54 -20.07 -9.10
N LEU A 517 -1.33 -20.76 -7.96
CA LEU A 517 -1.46 -22.22 -7.83
C LEU A 517 -2.90 -22.71 -7.64
N ALA A 518 -3.84 -21.83 -7.29
CA ALA A 518 -5.22 -22.21 -6.95
C ALA A 518 -5.97 -22.94 -8.08
N PRO A 519 -5.85 -22.55 -9.37
CA PRO A 519 -6.46 -23.30 -10.46
C PRO A 519 -5.93 -24.74 -10.55
N GLY A 520 -4.64 -24.95 -10.27
CA GLY A 520 -4.04 -26.29 -10.21
C GLY A 520 -4.66 -27.16 -9.13
N PHE A 521 -4.87 -26.62 -7.93
CA PHE A 521 -5.55 -27.33 -6.84
C PHE A 521 -6.98 -27.74 -7.21
N LEU A 522 -7.72 -26.84 -7.84
CA LEU A 522 -9.10 -27.12 -8.26
C LEU A 522 -9.14 -28.21 -9.34
N VAL A 523 -8.22 -28.18 -10.30
CA VAL A 523 -8.07 -29.24 -11.30
C VAL A 523 -7.65 -30.56 -10.66
N ALA A 524 -6.68 -30.54 -9.74
CA ALA A 524 -6.27 -31.73 -8.99
C ALA A 524 -7.46 -32.39 -8.31
N MET A 525 -8.26 -31.60 -7.57
CA MET A 525 -9.44 -32.07 -6.86
C MET A 525 -10.44 -32.75 -7.80
N ILE A 526 -10.77 -32.13 -8.93
CA ILE A 526 -11.74 -32.66 -9.90
C ILE A 526 -11.20 -33.95 -10.53
N VAL A 527 -9.98 -33.90 -11.08
CA VAL A 527 -9.36 -35.02 -11.80
C VAL A 527 -9.10 -36.19 -10.85
N GLY A 528 -8.56 -35.92 -9.66
CA GLY A 528 -8.27 -36.94 -8.66
C GLY A 528 -9.53 -37.61 -8.12
N SER A 529 -10.63 -36.87 -7.97
CA SER A 529 -11.93 -37.45 -7.62
C SER A 529 -12.47 -38.34 -8.75
N MET A 530 -12.36 -37.88 -10.02
CA MET A 530 -12.81 -38.67 -11.18
C MET A 530 -11.96 -39.92 -11.42
N ALA A 531 -10.67 -39.85 -11.12
CA ALA A 531 -9.71 -40.94 -11.26
C ALA A 531 -9.66 -41.88 -10.03
N ASN A 532 -10.44 -41.60 -8.97
CA ASN A 532 -10.38 -42.27 -7.66
C ASN A 532 -8.98 -42.27 -7.02
N GLU A 533 -8.19 -41.21 -7.26
CA GLU A 533 -6.88 -41.01 -6.62
C GLU A 533 -7.01 -40.46 -5.20
N PHE A 534 -8.12 -39.82 -4.86
CA PHE A 534 -8.39 -39.27 -3.53
C PHE A 534 -9.59 -39.94 -2.87
N GLN A 535 -9.46 -40.23 -1.57
CA GLN A 535 -10.59 -40.58 -0.72
C GLN A 535 -10.75 -39.49 0.33
N PHE A 536 -11.85 -38.74 0.24
CA PHE A 536 -12.14 -37.66 1.18
C PHE A 536 -12.92 -38.21 2.37
N ASN A 537 -12.36 -38.05 3.57
CA ASN A 537 -13.05 -38.33 4.82
C ASN A 537 -13.07 -37.07 5.69
N VAL A 538 -14.15 -36.29 5.59
CA VAL A 538 -14.25 -35.01 6.29
C VAL A 538 -14.67 -35.23 7.74
N GLU A 539 -13.78 -34.87 8.67
CA GLU A 539 -14.04 -34.95 10.10
C GLU A 539 -14.51 -33.61 10.67
N TRP A 540 -15.57 -33.62 11.46
CA TRP A 540 -16.07 -32.43 12.15
C TRP A 540 -15.46 -32.27 13.54
N GLY A 541 -15.02 -31.05 13.86
CA GLY A 541 -14.47 -30.70 15.17
C GLY A 541 -13.33 -29.68 15.10
N ILE A 542 -12.66 -29.51 16.23
CA ILE A 542 -11.47 -28.66 16.38
C ILE A 542 -10.29 -29.57 16.73
N HIS A 543 -9.15 -29.36 16.08
CA HIS A 543 -7.90 -30.05 16.40
C HIS A 543 -7.39 -29.61 17.76
N SER A 544 -6.81 -30.56 18.49
CA SER A 544 -5.96 -30.28 19.64
C SER A 544 -4.57 -30.84 19.32
N PRO A 545 -3.75 -30.12 18.52
CA PRO A 545 -2.45 -30.61 18.10
C PRO A 545 -1.57 -30.91 19.32
N PRO A 546 -0.79 -31.99 19.32
CA PRO A 546 -0.03 -32.43 20.48
C PRO A 546 1.27 -31.62 20.62
N PHE A 547 1.16 -30.32 20.96
CA PHE A 547 2.31 -29.42 21.05
C PHE A 547 3.38 -29.86 22.07
N ALA A 548 2.97 -30.50 23.17
CA ALA A 548 3.91 -31.04 24.15
C ALA A 548 4.72 -32.19 23.57
N GLU A 549 4.05 -33.15 22.91
CA GLU A 549 4.70 -34.26 22.22
C GLU A 549 5.63 -33.77 21.11
N MET A 550 5.17 -32.81 20.30
CA MET A 550 5.98 -32.16 19.28
C MET A 550 7.26 -31.56 19.89
N TYR A 551 7.15 -30.81 20.99
CA TYR A 551 8.31 -30.21 21.65
C TYR A 551 9.27 -31.29 22.19
N GLU A 552 8.75 -32.31 22.85
CA GLU A 552 9.55 -33.40 23.43
C GLU A 552 10.30 -34.21 22.36
N GLN A 553 9.65 -34.48 21.22
CA GLN A 553 10.18 -35.30 20.13
C GLN A 553 11.09 -34.55 19.15
N LEU A 554 11.00 -33.22 19.08
CA LEU A 554 11.64 -32.44 18.01
C LEU A 554 12.56 -31.32 18.49
N SER A 555 12.30 -30.74 19.68
CA SER A 555 13.10 -29.61 20.14
C SER A 555 14.53 -30.07 20.48
N PRO A 556 15.58 -29.37 20.01
CA PRO A 556 16.95 -29.66 20.40
C PRO A 556 17.19 -29.39 21.90
N LEU A 557 16.32 -28.60 22.55
CA LEU A 557 16.38 -28.37 24.00
C LEU A 557 15.86 -29.58 24.80
N SER A 558 15.05 -30.43 24.19
CA SER A 558 14.55 -31.67 24.78
C SER A 558 15.43 -32.86 24.39
N LEU A 559 15.75 -33.00 23.10
CA LEU A 559 16.52 -34.12 22.55
C LEU A 559 18.03 -34.05 22.83
N GLY A 560 18.56 -32.83 23.01
CA GLY A 560 20.00 -32.57 22.93
C GLY A 560 20.54 -32.63 21.50
N LEU A 561 21.78 -32.19 21.33
CA LEU A 561 22.53 -32.32 20.07
C LEU A 561 23.60 -33.41 20.22
N PRO A 562 23.93 -34.14 19.13
CA PRO A 562 25.01 -35.13 19.15
C PRO A 562 26.35 -34.50 19.51
N SER A 563 27.16 -35.21 20.28
CA SER A 563 28.52 -34.79 20.64
C SER A 563 29.61 -35.48 19.81
N ASP A 564 29.24 -36.43 18.95
CA ASP A 564 30.19 -37.18 18.14
C ASP A 564 30.77 -36.36 16.98
N SER A 565 32.06 -36.58 16.68
CA SER A 565 32.79 -35.82 15.67
C SER A 565 32.34 -36.13 14.24
N GLU A 566 31.76 -37.31 14.00
CA GLU A 566 31.21 -37.71 12.70
C GLU A 566 30.02 -36.82 12.32
N PHE A 567 29.06 -36.64 13.23
CA PHE A 567 27.92 -35.74 13.04
C PHE A 567 28.37 -34.30 12.75
N TRP A 568 29.31 -33.76 13.54
CA TRP A 568 29.81 -32.40 13.32
C TRP A 568 30.63 -32.24 12.03
N SER A 569 31.28 -33.31 11.56
CA SER A 569 31.90 -33.34 10.24
C SER A 569 30.85 -33.25 9.13
N MET A 570 29.74 -33.99 9.24
CA MET A 570 28.62 -33.87 8.30
C MET A 570 28.02 -32.46 8.32
N VAL A 571 27.87 -31.86 9.50
CA VAL A 571 27.39 -30.48 9.63
C VAL A 571 28.33 -29.52 8.91
N LEU A 572 29.65 -29.63 9.15
CA LEU A 572 30.64 -28.73 8.55
C LEU A 572 30.68 -28.85 7.01
N TRP A 573 30.63 -30.06 6.48
CA TRP A 573 30.83 -30.30 5.06
C TRP A 573 29.54 -30.31 4.24
N GLN A 574 28.40 -30.67 4.82
CA GLN A 574 27.14 -30.74 4.07
C GLN A 574 26.15 -29.64 4.48
N VAL A 575 25.97 -29.41 5.78
CA VAL A 575 24.95 -28.47 6.29
C VAL A 575 25.37 -27.01 6.13
N VAL A 576 26.59 -26.64 6.53
CA VAL A 576 27.07 -25.24 6.44
C VAL A 576 27.08 -24.75 4.98
N PRO A 577 27.60 -25.50 4.00
CA PRO A 577 27.60 -25.07 2.60
C PRO A 577 26.19 -24.94 2.03
N LEU A 578 25.27 -25.85 2.40
CA LEU A 578 23.87 -25.73 2.02
C LEU A 578 23.21 -24.51 2.66
N ALA A 579 23.47 -24.20 3.93
CA ALA A 579 22.95 -23.02 4.59
C ALA A 579 23.44 -21.71 3.93
N VAL A 580 24.69 -21.68 3.43
CA VAL A 580 25.21 -20.57 2.62
C VAL A 580 24.46 -20.47 1.29
N ILE A 581 24.22 -21.58 0.59
CA ILE A 581 23.41 -21.61 -0.63
C ILE A 581 22.00 -21.06 -0.37
N VAL A 582 21.34 -21.52 0.70
CA VAL A 582 20.01 -21.06 1.10
C VAL A 582 20.01 -19.57 1.41
N TYR A 583 21.05 -19.05 2.05
CA TYR A 583 21.21 -17.62 2.27
C TYR A 583 21.34 -16.84 0.96
N ILE A 584 22.12 -17.33 -0.01
CA ILE A 584 22.29 -16.69 -1.33
C ILE A 584 20.93 -16.60 -2.05
N ILE A 585 20.15 -17.68 -2.04
CA ILE A 585 18.81 -17.71 -2.62
C ILE A 585 17.89 -16.71 -1.89
N GLY A 586 17.82 -16.80 -0.55
CA GLY A 586 16.99 -15.92 0.25
C GLY A 586 17.37 -14.44 0.11
N PHE A 587 18.64 -14.11 -0.06
CA PHE A 587 19.04 -12.73 -0.31
C PHE A 587 18.52 -12.21 -1.66
N GLY A 588 18.51 -13.06 -2.70
CA GLY A 588 17.89 -12.73 -3.99
C GLY A 588 16.39 -12.43 -3.86
N ASP A 589 15.69 -13.15 -2.99
CA ASP A 589 14.29 -12.88 -2.68
C ASP A 589 14.09 -11.53 -1.96
N ILE A 590 15.00 -11.13 -1.05
CA ILE A 590 14.95 -9.79 -0.43
C ILE A 590 15.09 -8.69 -1.49
N ILE A 591 16.02 -8.85 -2.45
CA ILE A 591 16.18 -7.89 -3.55
C ILE A 591 14.89 -7.81 -4.38
N THR A 592 14.35 -8.97 -4.76
CA THR A 592 13.11 -9.04 -5.55
C THR A 592 11.94 -8.38 -4.83
N ALA A 593 11.81 -8.61 -3.52
CA ALA A 593 10.77 -7.99 -2.70
C ALA A 593 10.90 -6.46 -2.66
N ASN A 594 12.13 -5.95 -2.48
CA ASN A 594 12.41 -4.52 -2.49
C ASN A 594 12.02 -3.87 -3.81
N GLU A 595 12.34 -4.50 -4.93
CA GLU A 595 12.05 -3.96 -6.26
C GLU A 595 10.53 -3.92 -6.53
N LEU A 596 9.81 -4.99 -6.17
CA LEU A 596 8.35 -5.02 -6.28
C LEU A 596 7.70 -3.88 -5.47
N LEU A 597 8.13 -3.66 -4.22
CA LEU A 597 7.61 -2.56 -3.42
C LEU A 597 7.97 -1.19 -3.99
N ARG A 598 9.24 -0.98 -4.38
CA ARG A 598 9.69 0.29 -4.98
C ARG A 598 8.94 0.63 -6.26
N SER A 599 8.63 -0.37 -7.10
CA SER A 599 7.81 -0.17 -8.30
C SER A 599 6.36 0.27 -7.99
N ALA A 600 5.86 -0.04 -6.80
CA ALA A 600 4.50 0.27 -6.38
C ALA A 600 4.37 1.59 -5.63
N MET A 601 5.41 2.03 -4.92
CA MET A 601 5.42 3.28 -4.14
C MET A 601 4.97 4.53 -4.94
N PRO A 602 5.35 4.74 -6.21
CA PRO A 602 4.87 5.89 -6.99
C PRO A 602 3.34 5.93 -7.17
N HIS A 603 2.65 4.80 -7.06
CA HIS A 603 1.19 4.71 -7.18
C HIS A 603 0.48 4.99 -5.84
N ARG A 604 1.23 5.04 -4.73
CA ARG A 604 0.73 5.26 -3.37
C ARG A 604 1.59 6.28 -2.61
N PRO A 605 1.68 7.53 -3.09
CA PRO A 605 2.44 8.59 -2.41
C PRO A 605 1.88 8.92 -1.01
N ASP A 606 0.66 8.46 -0.71
CA ASP A 606 -0.03 8.63 0.56
C ASP A 606 0.50 7.75 1.72
N GLU A 607 1.38 6.77 1.46
CA GLU A 607 1.92 5.87 2.49
C GLU A 607 3.44 5.69 2.35
N LYS A 608 4.18 5.94 3.44
CA LYS A 608 5.60 5.59 3.51
C LYS A 608 5.78 4.12 3.88
N LEU A 609 6.51 3.39 3.04
CA LEU A 609 6.98 2.05 3.36
C LEU A 609 8.41 2.10 3.91
N ASP A 610 8.57 1.72 5.18
CA ASP A 610 9.89 1.52 5.79
C ASP A 610 10.48 0.18 5.32
N ILE A 611 11.27 0.22 4.25
CA ILE A 611 12.00 -0.93 3.69
C ILE A 611 13.37 -0.99 4.37
N ASN A 612 13.50 -1.88 5.37
CA ASN A 612 14.72 -2.02 6.16
C ASN A 612 15.31 -3.44 6.04
N PRO A 613 16.36 -3.64 5.22
CA PRO A 613 16.97 -4.94 5.02
C PRO A 613 17.53 -5.56 6.31
N THR A 614 18.05 -4.75 7.23
CA THR A 614 18.58 -5.23 8.51
C THR A 614 17.47 -5.83 9.36
N ARG A 615 16.31 -5.17 9.42
CA ARG A 615 15.12 -5.67 10.11
C ARG A 615 14.68 -7.02 9.54
N THR A 616 14.67 -7.14 8.22
CA THR A 616 14.32 -8.37 7.52
C THR A 616 15.25 -9.52 7.86
N HIS A 617 16.56 -9.28 7.92
CA HIS A 617 17.54 -10.29 8.34
C HIS A 617 17.29 -10.78 9.77
N PHE A 618 17.08 -9.87 10.72
CA PHE A 618 16.77 -10.25 12.10
C PHE A 618 15.43 -10.98 12.22
N ASN A 619 14.39 -10.51 11.54
CA ASN A 619 13.09 -11.16 11.49
C ASN A 619 13.20 -12.61 10.97
N ILE A 620 13.90 -12.83 9.85
CA ILE A 620 14.15 -14.18 9.31
C ILE A 620 14.96 -15.04 10.28
N SER A 621 16.01 -14.48 10.87
CA SER A 621 16.84 -15.17 11.83
C SER A 621 16.04 -15.63 13.06
N ILE A 622 15.30 -14.70 13.67
CA ILE A 622 14.51 -14.96 14.88
C ILE A 622 13.44 -16.03 14.59
N ARG A 623 12.72 -15.94 13.47
CA ARG A 623 11.70 -16.94 13.11
C ARG A 623 12.30 -18.33 12.90
N ASN A 624 13.42 -18.44 12.19
CA ASN A 624 14.09 -19.74 12.03
C ASN A 624 14.64 -20.29 13.35
N ALA A 625 15.21 -19.44 14.20
CA ALA A 625 15.68 -19.86 15.53
C ALA A 625 14.51 -20.32 16.41
N LEU A 626 13.41 -19.57 16.45
CA LEU A 626 12.21 -19.96 17.21
C LEU A 626 11.58 -21.24 16.68
N GLN A 627 11.50 -21.42 15.36
CA GLN A 627 11.02 -22.66 14.75
C GLN A 627 11.88 -23.84 15.18
N ALA A 628 13.21 -23.73 15.04
CA ALA A 628 14.15 -24.79 15.41
C ALA A 628 14.09 -25.12 16.91
N LEU A 629 14.01 -24.11 17.78
CA LEU A 629 14.00 -24.31 19.23
C LEU A 629 12.65 -24.80 19.76
N ALA A 630 11.53 -24.36 19.19
CA ALA A 630 10.19 -24.68 19.71
C ALA A 630 9.52 -25.86 19.01
N ALA A 631 9.77 -26.07 17.72
CA ALA A 631 9.11 -27.09 16.89
C ALA A 631 10.08 -27.97 16.09
N GLY A 632 11.40 -27.79 16.28
CA GLY A 632 12.44 -28.65 15.71
C GLY A 632 12.65 -28.48 14.19
N PRO A 633 12.80 -29.58 13.43
CA PRO A 633 13.34 -29.55 12.09
C PRO A 633 12.41 -28.82 11.11
N PHE A 634 12.98 -27.87 10.36
CA PHE A 634 12.23 -27.08 9.38
C PHE A 634 12.96 -27.03 8.03
N PRO A 635 12.79 -28.07 7.19
CA PRO A 635 13.57 -28.23 5.95
C PRO A 635 13.26 -27.17 4.89
N VAL A 636 12.13 -26.47 4.99
CA VAL A 636 11.74 -25.44 4.00
C VAL A 636 12.27 -24.04 4.32
N VAL A 637 12.72 -23.80 5.56
CA VAL A 637 13.34 -22.55 6.06
C VAL A 637 12.43 -21.31 5.93
N HIS A 638 12.29 -20.50 6.98
CA HIS A 638 11.53 -19.25 6.87
C HIS A 638 12.27 -18.29 5.95
N GLY A 639 11.57 -17.81 4.93
CA GLY A 639 12.10 -16.91 3.91
C GLY A 639 11.59 -15.48 4.01
N PRO A 640 12.18 -14.57 3.22
CA PRO A 640 11.80 -13.17 3.13
C PRO A 640 10.53 -12.94 2.29
N LEU A 641 10.28 -13.78 1.28
CA LEU A 641 9.31 -13.47 0.23
C LEU A 641 8.52 -14.70 -0.20
N TRP A 642 7.23 -14.48 -0.41
CA TRP A 642 6.36 -15.31 -1.22
C TRP A 642 5.92 -14.50 -2.42
N THR A 643 6.65 -14.66 -3.53
CA THR A 643 6.56 -13.75 -4.70
C THR A 643 5.15 -13.65 -5.26
N GLY A 644 4.43 -14.78 -5.40
CA GLY A 644 3.06 -14.78 -5.93
C GLY A 644 2.10 -13.92 -5.11
N VAL A 645 2.16 -14.05 -3.78
CA VAL A 645 1.30 -13.27 -2.88
C VAL A 645 1.73 -11.82 -2.84
N GLN A 646 3.05 -11.56 -2.81
CA GLN A 646 3.57 -10.20 -2.86
C GLN A 646 3.08 -9.47 -4.10
N VAL A 647 3.17 -10.08 -5.29
CA VAL A 647 2.70 -9.46 -6.53
C VAL A 647 1.21 -9.17 -6.46
N VAL A 648 0.37 -10.11 -6.03
CA VAL A 648 -1.08 -9.89 -5.96
C VAL A 648 -1.46 -8.77 -4.98
N VAL A 649 -0.86 -8.78 -3.78
CA VAL A 649 -1.11 -7.74 -2.76
C VAL A 649 -0.59 -6.39 -3.25
N THR A 650 0.60 -6.35 -3.85
CA THR A 650 1.21 -5.13 -4.38
C THR A 650 0.46 -4.57 -5.59
N GLU A 651 -0.10 -5.39 -6.47
CA GLU A 651 -0.94 -4.91 -7.58
C GLU A 651 -2.23 -4.27 -7.06
N ARG A 652 -2.95 -4.94 -6.14
CA ARG A 652 -4.15 -4.32 -5.53
C ARG A 652 -3.80 -3.07 -4.72
N TYR A 653 -2.62 -3.04 -4.12
CA TYR A 653 -2.13 -1.86 -3.41
C TYR A 653 -1.99 -0.63 -4.33
N LYS A 654 -1.59 -0.82 -5.59
CA LYS A 654 -1.49 0.24 -6.62
C LYS A 654 -2.84 0.80 -7.03
N ASP A 655 -3.94 0.07 -6.85
CA ASP A 655 -5.32 0.53 -7.18
C ASP A 655 -5.83 1.65 -6.24
N GLY A 656 -5.01 2.10 -5.29
CA GLY A 656 -5.29 3.24 -4.43
C GLY A 656 -5.91 2.87 -3.09
N ARG A 657 -5.97 3.86 -2.19
CA ARG A 657 -6.38 3.67 -0.79
C ARG A 657 -7.78 3.08 -0.59
N LYS A 658 -8.71 3.35 -1.51
CA LYS A 658 -10.06 2.76 -1.46
C LYS A 658 -10.01 1.25 -1.68
N ALA A 659 -9.15 0.78 -2.59
CA ALA A 659 -8.97 -0.63 -2.88
C ALA A 659 -8.27 -1.35 -1.74
N MET A 660 -7.20 -0.76 -1.20
CA MET A 660 -6.46 -1.30 -0.04
C MET A 660 -5.94 -0.13 0.80
N ASP A 661 -6.36 -0.03 2.06
CA ASP A 661 -6.03 1.13 2.89
C ASP A 661 -4.51 1.23 3.12
N SER A 662 -3.87 0.09 3.40
CA SER A 662 -2.42 -0.04 3.58
C SER A 662 -1.93 -1.39 3.08
N ILE A 663 -0.67 -1.44 2.64
CA ILE A 663 -0.02 -2.72 2.33
C ILE A 663 0.01 -3.67 3.54
N PHE A 664 0.15 -3.15 4.76
CA PHE A 664 0.09 -3.95 5.99
C PHE A 664 -1.31 -4.51 6.25
N GLY A 665 -2.36 -3.84 5.76
CA GLY A 665 -3.72 -4.36 5.81
C GLY A 665 -3.93 -5.56 4.89
N GLY A 666 -3.44 -5.48 3.64
CA GLY A 666 -3.48 -6.60 2.71
C GLY A 666 -2.67 -7.81 3.21
N ILE A 667 -1.41 -7.58 3.60
CA ILE A 667 -0.53 -8.63 4.12
C ILE A 667 -1.10 -9.22 5.42
N GLY A 668 -1.47 -8.35 6.36
CA GLY A 668 -2.05 -8.75 7.64
C GLY A 668 -3.32 -9.58 7.46
N ALA A 669 -4.17 -9.23 6.50
CA ALA A 669 -5.37 -9.99 6.21
C ALA A 669 -5.10 -11.36 5.58
N TYR A 670 -4.11 -11.44 4.69
CA TYR A 670 -3.70 -12.70 4.08
C TYR A 670 -3.19 -13.70 5.14
N TYR A 671 -2.27 -13.27 6.01
CA TYR A 671 -1.62 -14.19 6.95
C TYR A 671 -2.37 -14.36 8.26
N PHE A 672 -2.89 -13.30 8.89
CA PHE A 672 -3.51 -13.43 10.22
C PHE A 672 -4.89 -14.08 10.15
N TRP A 673 -5.75 -13.58 9.24
CA TRP A 673 -7.12 -14.07 9.10
C TRP A 673 -7.20 -15.38 8.31
N GLY A 674 -6.26 -15.61 7.39
CA GLY A 674 -6.32 -16.73 6.45
C GLY A 674 -5.66 -18.04 6.89
N ILE A 675 -4.71 -18.06 7.84
CA ILE A 675 -3.84 -19.24 8.02
C ILE A 675 -3.89 -19.86 9.43
N PRO A 676 -3.46 -19.20 10.53
CA PRO A 676 -3.12 -19.91 11.77
C PRO A 676 -4.36 -20.43 12.50
N ILE A 677 -5.47 -19.69 12.43
CA ILE A 677 -6.72 -20.04 13.11
C ILE A 677 -7.41 -21.22 12.43
N LEU A 678 -7.25 -21.34 11.10
CA LEU A 678 -8.00 -22.29 10.28
C LEU A 678 -7.41 -23.70 10.31
N LEU A 679 -6.12 -23.84 10.61
CA LEU A 679 -5.48 -25.14 10.82
C LEU A 679 -6.00 -25.89 12.05
N PHE A 680 -6.69 -25.20 12.97
CA PHE A 680 -7.40 -25.84 14.07
C PHE A 680 -8.76 -26.42 13.66
N VAL A 681 -9.26 -26.15 12.45
CA VAL A 681 -10.59 -26.59 12.00
C VAL A 681 -10.46 -27.96 11.31
N LYS A 682 -10.92 -29.03 11.97
CA LYS A 682 -10.83 -30.41 11.44
C LYS A 682 -11.46 -30.61 10.07
N PRO A 683 -12.64 -30.02 9.75
CA PRO A 683 -13.23 -30.19 8.43
C PRO A 683 -12.32 -29.72 7.29
N ILE A 684 -11.54 -28.67 7.52
CA ILE A 684 -10.66 -28.08 6.50
C ILE A 684 -9.42 -28.96 6.29
N THR A 685 -8.78 -29.34 7.40
CA THR A 685 -7.54 -30.12 7.37
C THR A 685 -7.76 -31.54 6.87
N SER A 686 -8.79 -32.25 7.34
CA SER A 686 -9.15 -33.61 6.87
C SER A 686 -9.62 -33.62 5.41
N PHE A 687 -10.24 -32.54 4.93
CA PHE A 687 -10.58 -32.38 3.52
C PHE A 687 -9.34 -32.20 2.63
N LEU A 688 -8.35 -31.44 3.10
CA LEU A 688 -7.14 -31.12 2.32
C LEU A 688 -6.07 -32.21 2.41
N GLU A 689 -6.07 -33.03 3.46
CA GLU A 689 -5.08 -34.08 3.73
C GLU A 689 -4.80 -35.00 2.51
N PRO A 690 -5.80 -35.57 1.81
CA PRO A 690 -5.55 -36.44 0.66
C PRO A 690 -4.82 -35.74 -0.50
N MET A 691 -4.92 -34.41 -0.58
CA MET A 691 -4.38 -33.59 -1.66
C MET A 691 -2.97 -33.05 -1.36
N LEU A 692 -2.47 -33.17 -0.14
CA LEU A 692 -1.17 -32.60 0.26
C LEU A 692 0.02 -33.11 -0.56
N PRO A 693 0.12 -34.40 -0.95
CA PRO A 693 1.17 -34.87 -1.85
C PRO A 693 1.18 -34.12 -3.20
N VAL A 694 -0.01 -33.87 -3.76
CA VAL A 694 -0.16 -33.12 -5.02
C VAL A 694 0.20 -31.65 -4.84
N ALA A 695 -0.19 -31.06 -3.71
CA ALA A 695 0.20 -29.71 -3.32
C ALA A 695 1.72 -29.51 -3.36
N LEU A 696 2.44 -30.45 -2.73
CA LEU A 696 3.89 -30.43 -2.66
C LEU A 696 4.52 -30.67 -4.04
N SER A 697 4.05 -31.67 -4.79
CA SER A 697 4.55 -31.97 -6.15
C SER A 697 4.44 -30.75 -7.07
N MET A 698 3.28 -30.10 -7.05
CA MET A 698 3.02 -28.91 -7.85
C MET A 698 3.95 -27.76 -7.44
N THR A 699 4.16 -27.57 -6.14
CA THR A 699 5.07 -26.55 -5.61
C THR A 699 6.51 -26.80 -6.05
N ILE A 700 7.01 -28.04 -5.92
CA ILE A 700 8.38 -28.43 -6.28
C ILE A 700 8.60 -28.29 -7.80
N LEU A 701 7.70 -28.83 -8.63
CA LEU A 701 7.88 -28.81 -10.09
C LEU A 701 7.77 -27.42 -10.71
N LEU A 702 6.82 -26.60 -10.26
CA LEU A 702 6.68 -25.23 -10.76
C LEU A 702 7.85 -24.35 -10.31
N THR A 703 8.32 -24.53 -9.08
CA THR A 703 9.54 -23.86 -8.60
C THR A 703 10.76 -24.34 -9.38
N GLY A 704 10.87 -25.63 -9.66
CA GLY A 704 11.93 -26.21 -10.49
C GLY A 704 11.93 -25.63 -11.90
N PHE A 705 10.76 -25.52 -12.53
CA PHE A 705 10.62 -24.89 -13.85
C PHE A 705 11.07 -23.41 -13.83
N ALA A 706 10.60 -22.63 -12.86
CA ALA A 706 10.98 -21.23 -12.72
C ALA A 706 12.48 -21.05 -12.48
N CYS A 707 13.07 -21.84 -11.58
CA CYS A 707 14.51 -21.84 -11.31
C CYS A 707 15.32 -22.26 -12.53
N GLY A 708 14.84 -23.24 -13.31
CA GLY A 708 15.51 -23.69 -14.52
C GLY A 708 15.58 -22.57 -15.55
N TYR A 709 14.45 -21.90 -15.80
CA TYR A 709 14.39 -20.74 -16.69
C TYR A 709 15.34 -19.61 -16.25
N ILE A 710 15.28 -19.20 -14.97
CA ILE A 710 16.10 -18.11 -14.43
C ILE A 710 17.59 -18.48 -14.44
N GLY A 711 17.93 -19.70 -14.00
CA GLY A 711 19.31 -20.19 -13.97
C GLY A 711 19.96 -20.28 -15.35
N MET A 712 19.16 -20.50 -16.41
CA MET A 712 19.64 -20.48 -17.80
C MET A 712 19.72 -19.07 -18.41
N ALA A 713 18.88 -18.14 -17.93
CA ALA A 713 18.82 -16.76 -18.41
C ALA A 713 19.88 -15.84 -17.79
N LEU A 714 20.29 -16.10 -16.54
CA LEU A 714 21.27 -15.29 -15.81
C LEU A 714 22.67 -15.24 -16.47
N PRO A 715 23.25 -16.35 -16.98
CA PRO A 715 24.56 -16.34 -17.60
C PRO A 715 24.62 -15.54 -18.91
N ARG A 716 25.69 -14.77 -19.10
CA ARG A 716 25.86 -13.80 -20.20
C ARG A 716 26.31 -14.44 -21.51
N ASN A 717 27.05 -15.53 -21.42
CA ASN A 717 27.64 -16.20 -22.57
C ASN A 717 27.63 -17.73 -22.37
N ASN A 718 27.99 -18.46 -23.43
CA ASN A 718 27.93 -19.93 -23.42
C ASN A 718 28.89 -20.57 -22.40
N VAL A 719 30.02 -19.93 -22.08
CA VAL A 719 30.97 -20.43 -21.07
C VAL A 719 30.35 -20.33 -19.69
N GLU A 720 29.77 -19.19 -19.34
CA GLU A 720 29.05 -19.00 -18.08
C GLU A 720 27.86 -19.97 -17.94
N ARG A 721 27.13 -20.24 -19.03
CA ARG A 721 26.07 -21.27 -19.06
C ARG A 721 26.62 -22.67 -18.76
N GLY A 722 27.78 -23.01 -19.33
CA GLY A 722 28.47 -24.28 -19.07
C GLY A 722 28.92 -24.41 -17.60
N VAL A 723 29.44 -23.34 -17.01
CA VAL A 723 29.79 -23.28 -15.58
C VAL A 723 28.55 -23.46 -14.70
N ALA A 724 27.46 -22.74 -14.99
CA ALA A 724 26.22 -22.85 -14.25
C ALA A 724 25.65 -24.28 -14.29
N MET A 725 25.58 -24.88 -15.48
CA MET A 725 25.11 -26.26 -15.66
C MET A 725 25.96 -27.26 -14.88
N SER A 726 27.29 -27.15 -14.97
CA SER A 726 28.22 -28.07 -14.29
C SER A 726 28.13 -27.93 -12.77
N THR A 727 28.08 -26.69 -12.28
CA THR A 727 27.89 -26.37 -10.85
C THR A 727 26.60 -27.01 -10.33
N GLY A 728 25.48 -26.78 -11.03
CA GLY A 728 24.18 -27.30 -10.63
C GLY A 728 24.12 -28.83 -10.63
N MET A 729 24.68 -29.49 -11.67
CA MET A 729 24.74 -30.95 -11.74
C MET A 729 25.58 -31.56 -10.61
N VAL A 730 26.77 -31.00 -10.35
CA VAL A 730 27.63 -31.50 -9.27
C VAL A 730 26.98 -31.30 -7.91
N LEU A 731 26.31 -30.16 -7.71
CA LEU A 731 25.60 -29.84 -6.48
C LEU A 731 24.53 -30.90 -6.15
N VAL A 732 23.78 -31.37 -7.15
CA VAL A 732 22.74 -32.40 -6.97
C VAL A 732 23.33 -33.80 -6.81
N LEU A 733 24.36 -34.16 -7.59
CA LEU A 733 24.88 -35.53 -7.65
C LEU A 733 25.90 -35.86 -6.55
N PHE A 734 26.69 -34.88 -6.10
CA PHE A 734 27.80 -35.10 -5.18
C PHE A 734 27.67 -34.36 -3.86
N GLY A 735 26.82 -33.33 -3.79
CA GLY A 735 26.55 -32.56 -2.58
C GLY A 735 26.91 -31.08 -2.67
N ALA A 736 26.45 -30.32 -1.66
CA ALA A 736 26.49 -28.86 -1.65
C ALA A 736 27.92 -28.28 -1.72
N TRP A 737 28.86 -28.84 -0.96
CA TRP A 737 30.23 -28.30 -0.91
C TRP A 737 31.03 -28.58 -2.19
N GLN A 738 30.86 -29.77 -2.78
CA GLN A 738 31.48 -30.11 -4.06
C GLN A 738 30.92 -29.24 -5.17
N GLY A 739 29.61 -29.02 -5.19
CA GLY A 739 28.95 -28.12 -6.14
C GLY A 739 29.52 -26.70 -6.07
N LEU A 740 29.60 -26.12 -4.87
CA LEU A 740 30.18 -24.80 -4.67
C LEU A 740 31.66 -24.73 -5.06
N LEU A 741 32.47 -25.72 -4.64
CA LEU A 741 33.89 -25.77 -4.97
C LEU A 741 34.12 -25.82 -6.48
N VAL A 742 33.42 -26.73 -7.17
CA VAL A 742 33.50 -26.86 -8.63
C VAL A 742 33.05 -25.56 -9.30
N GLY A 743 31.95 -24.96 -8.84
CA GLY A 743 31.46 -23.71 -9.40
C GLY A 743 32.45 -22.56 -9.22
N VAL A 744 33.07 -22.41 -8.05
CA VAL A 744 34.12 -21.40 -7.81
C VAL A 744 35.33 -21.64 -8.70
N VAL A 745 35.85 -22.87 -8.74
CA VAL A 745 37.04 -23.21 -9.56
C VAL A 745 36.76 -23.00 -11.05
N MET A 746 35.63 -23.51 -11.55
CA MET A 746 35.26 -23.37 -12.96
C MET A 746 35.01 -21.91 -13.33
N THR A 747 34.40 -21.12 -12.46
CA THR A 747 34.25 -19.68 -12.69
C THR A 747 35.64 -19.02 -12.80
N LEU A 748 36.54 -19.26 -11.85
CA LEU A 748 37.88 -18.65 -11.87
C LEU A 748 38.68 -19.04 -13.12
N VAL A 749 38.63 -20.30 -13.52
CA VAL A 749 39.42 -20.83 -14.65
C VAL A 749 38.81 -20.48 -16.01
N LEU A 750 37.48 -20.53 -16.14
CA LEU A 750 36.81 -20.40 -17.44
C LEU A 750 36.28 -19.00 -17.72
N THR A 751 35.96 -18.21 -16.69
CA THR A 751 35.42 -16.85 -16.87
C THR A 751 36.41 -15.74 -16.46
N GLY A 752 37.45 -16.07 -15.66
CA GLY A 752 38.53 -15.14 -15.29
C GLY A 752 38.20 -14.14 -14.18
N TRP A 753 39.25 -13.46 -13.66
CA TRP A 753 39.19 -12.40 -12.63
C TRP A 753 39.85 -11.10 -13.15
N PRO A 754 39.38 -9.88 -12.83
CA PRO A 754 38.23 -9.55 -11.97
C PRO A 754 36.90 -9.84 -12.64
N PHE A 755 35.91 -10.23 -11.84
CA PHE A 755 34.56 -10.51 -12.32
C PHE A 755 33.96 -9.22 -12.91
N ILE A 756 33.50 -9.27 -14.16
CA ILE A 756 32.86 -8.12 -14.81
C ILE A 756 31.59 -7.75 -14.00
N PRO A 757 31.49 -6.55 -13.40
CA PRO A 757 30.37 -6.15 -12.56
C PRO A 757 29.00 -6.24 -13.27
N SER A 758 27.91 -6.23 -12.50
CA SER A 758 26.53 -6.33 -13.01
C SER A 758 26.00 -5.08 -13.71
N SER A 759 26.65 -3.92 -13.55
CA SER A 759 26.15 -2.60 -13.97
C SER A 759 26.20 -2.32 -15.47
N ASP A 760 26.94 -3.11 -16.26
CA ASP A 760 27.17 -2.82 -17.69
C ASP A 760 26.07 -3.43 -18.61
N HIS A 761 24.88 -3.73 -18.06
CA HIS A 761 23.81 -4.52 -18.73
C HIS A 761 22.60 -3.70 -19.24
N GLU A 762 22.61 -2.38 -19.17
CA GLU A 762 21.43 -1.58 -19.58
C GLU A 762 21.11 -1.59 -21.09
N GLU A 763 21.94 -2.20 -21.97
CA GLU A 763 21.73 -2.13 -23.43
C GLU A 763 21.27 -3.41 -24.14
N VAL A 764 21.09 -4.59 -23.50
CA VAL A 764 20.99 -5.86 -24.27
C VAL A 764 19.73 -6.73 -24.04
N VAL A 765 18.74 -6.32 -23.24
CA VAL A 765 17.55 -7.20 -22.96
C VAL A 765 16.20 -6.59 -23.35
N LEU A 766 16.18 -5.73 -24.38
CA LEU A 766 14.95 -5.38 -25.08
C LEU A 766 15.09 -5.73 -26.57
N ASP A 767 15.01 -7.03 -26.87
CA ASP A 767 14.59 -7.57 -28.17
C ASP A 767 13.97 -8.97 -28.01
#